data_AF-C6HFS7-F1
#
_entry.id   AF-C6HFS7-F1
#
_cell.length_a   1.000
_cell.length_b   1.000
_cell.length_c   1.000
_cell.angle_alpha   90.00
_cell.angle_beta   90.00
_cell.angle_gamma   90.00
#
_symmetry.space_group_name_H-M   'P 1'
#
loop_
_entity.id
_entity.type
_entity.pdbx_description
1 polymer ?
#
loop_
_entity_poly.entity_id
_entity_poly.type
_entity_poly.pdbx_seq_one_letter_code
_entity_poly.pdbx_strand_id
1 'polypeptide(L)'
;MAPPPDVYFPSLDSCFSGDNQLISWKSAFRRLVNAKTDVEETDSLYKFLTCPESLQIISNPFNPFAAPNEQSKSDFQSKTAAIHVPTVSTGTWNLDEIKNDAKWLSNKTQIDHISALRIVVCERQNRPGDELLSELSEEETTSLQDAIGLGNLSHSTSAAQAAEILNYKGETNFELSGFSGDEVRHLKLFRLYLSEKQHILKISQRIFCVALRRISPGGHHMDAKISRVEHAQTKLEELGKSIFGIQSGKGLNAISIKQCLEAVRTRICNLETGSGWLLPEEPNVEIELIWQTNVLEELNQILQFLVLQLQLSKTIPSAELFLSWLRLMADYDFLEMLRPATEEQQVILGPLHALIAIATLAFVRLRESTSYFETASYLSPTPEPTISEAPFFMSRENIGEINEICLKAANARCLTAAPMIFAFGMIMFAQAQHAVDSFNSNAPSSSPSRAAEQSIFEDIFEKARNPAFDDDFVKLLVTSSVDKCHVFDFISALVESLRPISGAGDGGMLSCWVRVELLDLIRASVEHLDYIPEVVSSVLCVISGPTDDCNQISSTERSDACDPRSIFIQDPVLVDRIFRVAKSRFPYEAMNFLKLCRALSGSSVVDDDGLPYIAQELESMETYTQVVAPGFQGYQPIREDENANFVSLIQPLPMQETAMSESPTEYESTSNIVVLAESCVIPQEALGQVVNESKPAVIMWHHEYNCLGFLGIWLEQATNSRRSDQIPDDEIIAEIVGLFADLITSAQINSKRNGTDSVAKRILEMASDGLNRHGDIISVIFEIFERNLQNTISKRGSSPQSTTSYIFPSLYKRPYSRYSGPCMGPSCLEAALLAQMGKVVC
;
A
#
# COMPACT_ATOMS: atom_id res chain seq x y z
N MET A 1 28.68 -43.75 -1.72
CA MET A 1 28.71 -42.31 -1.42
C MET A 1 28.01 -42.14 -0.07
N ALA A 2 28.58 -41.38 0.87
CA ALA A 2 27.87 -41.07 2.11
C ALA A 2 26.60 -40.25 1.74
N PRO A 3 25.46 -40.48 2.40
CA PRO A 3 24.29 -39.62 2.21
C PRO A 3 24.68 -38.16 2.50
N PRO A 4 24.13 -37.19 1.76
CA PRO A 4 24.37 -35.79 2.07
C PRO A 4 24.01 -35.50 3.53
N PRO A 5 24.71 -34.58 4.21
CA PRO A 5 24.38 -34.22 5.59
C PRO A 5 22.95 -33.65 5.65
N ASP A 6 22.11 -34.18 6.53
CA ASP A 6 20.73 -33.72 6.74
C ASP A 6 20.73 -32.31 7.35
N VAL A 7 20.64 -31.28 6.51
CA VAL A 7 20.64 -29.87 6.94
C VAL A 7 19.34 -29.49 7.64
N TYR A 8 18.19 -30.03 7.21
CA TYR A 8 16.87 -29.68 7.75
C TYR A 8 16.63 -30.23 9.15
N PHE A 9 17.04 -31.49 9.36
CA PHE A 9 16.93 -32.15 10.65
C PHE A 9 18.10 -33.14 10.83
N PRO A 10 19.22 -32.68 11.41
CA PRO A 10 20.39 -33.51 11.70
C PRO A 10 20.10 -34.73 12.61
N SER A 11 21.11 -35.56 12.84
CA SER A 11 21.01 -36.67 13.80
C SER A 11 20.72 -36.13 15.21
N LEU A 12 19.91 -36.86 15.98
CA LEU A 12 19.53 -36.43 17.32
C LEU A 12 20.74 -36.32 18.25
N ASP A 13 21.74 -37.20 18.11
CA ASP A 13 22.99 -37.12 18.87
C ASP A 13 23.69 -35.77 18.68
N SER A 14 23.77 -35.29 17.43
CA SER A 14 24.38 -33.98 17.13
C SER A 14 23.55 -32.79 17.61
N CYS A 15 22.23 -32.96 17.72
CA CYS A 15 21.34 -31.93 18.27
C CYS A 15 21.44 -31.86 19.81
N PHE A 16 21.65 -32.99 20.48
CA PHE A 16 21.75 -33.08 21.94
C PHE A 16 23.14 -32.73 22.46
N SER A 17 24.20 -33.00 21.70
CA SER A 17 25.56 -32.56 22.02
C SER A 17 25.75 -31.04 21.90
N GLY A 18 24.86 -30.37 21.16
CA GLY A 18 24.97 -28.95 20.84
C GLY A 18 25.84 -28.66 19.61
N ASP A 19 26.33 -29.68 18.92
CA ASP A 19 27.14 -29.53 17.70
C ASP A 19 26.34 -28.90 16.56
N ASN A 20 25.03 -29.19 16.49
CA ASN A 20 24.10 -28.62 15.51
C ASN A 20 22.86 -28.02 16.21
N GLN A 21 22.68 -26.71 16.07
CA GLN A 21 21.45 -26.02 16.48
C GLN A 21 20.43 -26.03 15.35
N LEU A 22 19.18 -26.44 15.64
CA LEU A 22 18.10 -26.39 14.66
C LEU A 22 17.71 -24.95 14.36
N ILE A 23 17.64 -24.61 13.07
CA ILE A 23 17.12 -23.33 12.61
C ILE A 23 15.58 -23.40 12.64
N SER A 24 14.95 -22.71 13.59
CA SER A 24 13.48 -22.54 13.58
C SER A 24 13.04 -21.68 12.41
N TRP A 25 11.84 -21.90 11.88
CA TRP A 25 11.28 -21.04 10.82
C TRP A 25 11.12 -19.59 11.31
N LYS A 26 10.84 -19.38 12.60
CA LYS A 26 10.85 -18.04 13.22
C LYS A 26 12.22 -17.35 13.11
N SER A 27 13.31 -18.06 13.44
CA SER A 27 14.67 -17.51 13.34
C SER A 27 15.09 -17.25 11.89
N ALA A 28 14.75 -18.16 10.97
CA ALA A 28 15.00 -18.01 9.55
C ALA A 28 14.31 -16.76 8.98
N PHE A 29 13.04 -16.53 9.35
CA PHE A 29 12.29 -15.35 8.91
C PHE A 29 12.90 -14.05 9.42
N ARG A 30 13.21 -13.96 10.72
CA ARG A 30 13.85 -12.77 11.31
C ARG A 30 15.17 -12.44 10.62
N ARG A 31 15.97 -13.46 10.28
CA ARG A 31 17.23 -13.28 9.56
C ARG A 31 17.02 -12.83 8.12
N LEU A 32 16.02 -13.38 7.43
CA LEU A 32 15.66 -13.02 6.05
C LEU A 32 15.16 -11.57 5.93
N VAL A 33 14.36 -11.11 6.90
CA VAL A 33 13.83 -9.73 6.93
C VAL A 33 14.93 -8.71 7.23
N ASN A 34 15.89 -9.05 8.10
CA ASN A 34 16.97 -8.16 8.50
C ASN A 34 18.20 -8.18 7.56
N ALA A 35 18.17 -9.01 6.52
CA ALA A 35 19.26 -9.11 5.55
C ALA A 35 19.39 -7.80 4.74
N LYS A 36 20.50 -7.08 4.90
CA LYS A 36 20.83 -5.85 4.16
C LYS A 36 21.49 -6.12 2.80
N THR A 37 22.04 -7.31 2.62
CA THR A 37 22.73 -7.77 1.42
C THR A 37 22.15 -9.11 0.98
N ASP A 38 22.37 -9.48 -0.28
CA ASP A 38 21.94 -10.80 -0.78
C ASP A 38 22.56 -11.94 0.06
N VAL A 39 21.84 -13.05 0.15
CA VAL A 39 22.26 -14.20 0.96
C VAL A 39 23.27 -15.02 0.15
N GLU A 40 24.48 -15.19 0.66
CA GLU A 40 25.53 -15.96 0.00
C GLU A 40 25.24 -17.48 0.02
N GLU A 41 25.73 -18.21 -0.99
CA GLU A 41 25.56 -19.68 -1.09
C GLU A 41 26.19 -20.46 0.08
N THR A 42 27.19 -19.85 0.73
CA THR A 42 27.87 -20.42 1.90
C THR A 42 27.07 -20.26 3.19
N ASP A 43 26.09 -19.36 3.21
CA ASP A 43 25.27 -19.04 4.37
C ASP A 43 24.43 -20.25 4.81
N SER A 44 24.41 -20.52 6.12
CA SER A 44 23.55 -21.54 6.72
C SER A 44 22.07 -21.30 6.42
N LEU A 45 21.63 -20.05 6.29
CA LEU A 45 20.26 -19.71 5.91
C LEU A 45 19.95 -20.16 4.48
N TYR A 46 20.84 -19.87 3.53
CA TYR A 46 20.65 -20.29 2.14
C TYR A 46 20.60 -21.82 2.03
N LYS A 47 21.56 -22.51 2.65
CA LYS A 47 21.59 -23.98 2.69
C LYS A 47 20.30 -24.57 3.27
N PHE A 48 19.79 -23.97 4.35
CA PHE A 48 18.53 -24.36 4.96
C PHE A 48 17.33 -24.16 4.02
N LEU A 49 17.24 -23.03 3.31
CA LEU A 49 16.14 -22.75 2.39
C LEU A 49 16.20 -23.60 1.11
N THR A 50 17.40 -24.02 0.68
CA THR A 50 17.61 -24.80 -0.56
C THR A 50 17.57 -26.32 -0.37
N CYS A 51 17.46 -26.82 0.86
CA CYS A 51 17.43 -28.27 1.07
C CYS A 51 16.08 -28.88 0.60
N PRO A 52 16.05 -30.15 0.17
CA PRO A 52 14.85 -30.75 -0.43
C PRO A 52 13.59 -30.67 0.44
N GLU A 53 13.72 -30.87 1.75
CA GLU A 53 12.62 -30.82 2.71
C GLU A 53 12.06 -29.41 2.85
N SER A 54 12.93 -28.41 3.00
CA SER A 54 12.53 -27.00 3.05
C SER A 54 11.86 -26.57 1.75
N LEU A 55 12.39 -26.97 0.59
CA LEU A 55 11.77 -26.68 -0.71
C LEU A 55 10.35 -27.29 -0.83
N GLN A 56 10.16 -28.51 -0.34
CA GLN A 56 8.84 -29.14 -0.30
C GLN A 56 7.87 -28.38 0.62
N ILE A 57 8.35 -27.92 1.79
CA ILE A 57 7.56 -27.16 2.74
C ILE A 57 7.18 -25.78 2.19
N ILE A 58 8.16 -25.06 1.62
CA ILE A 58 7.99 -23.69 1.10
C ILE A 58 7.10 -23.67 -0.14
N SER A 59 7.14 -24.73 -0.97
CA SER A 59 6.29 -24.88 -2.16
C SER A 59 4.84 -25.28 -1.85
N ASN A 60 4.54 -25.80 -0.66
CA ASN A 60 3.18 -26.08 -0.19
C ASN A 60 2.89 -25.39 1.16
N PRO A 61 2.88 -24.04 1.19
CA PRO A 61 2.90 -23.31 2.46
C PRO A 61 1.57 -23.36 3.23
N PHE A 62 0.46 -23.71 2.58
CA PHE A 62 -0.86 -23.77 3.24
C PHE A 62 -1.04 -25.01 4.13
N ASN A 63 -0.31 -26.09 3.81
CA ASN A 63 -0.29 -27.36 4.54
C ASN A 63 1.16 -27.87 4.62
N PRO A 64 2.01 -27.19 5.42
CA PRO A 64 3.45 -27.43 5.39
C PRO A 64 3.88 -28.76 6.02
N PHE A 65 3.05 -29.33 6.91
CA PHE A 65 3.31 -30.60 7.56
C PHE A 65 2.39 -31.67 7.00
N ALA A 66 2.95 -32.83 6.66
CA ALA A 66 2.17 -33.97 6.17
C ALA A 66 1.38 -34.61 7.30
N ALA A 67 0.30 -35.32 6.96
CA ALA A 67 -0.45 -36.13 7.92
C ALA A 67 0.37 -37.36 8.36
N PRO A 68 0.12 -37.91 9.57
CA PRO A 68 0.77 -39.12 10.04
C PRO A 68 0.58 -40.30 9.07
N ASN A 69 1.67 -40.96 8.71
CA ASN A 69 1.66 -42.19 7.90
C ASN A 69 2.62 -43.25 8.47
N GLU A 70 2.47 -44.51 8.05
CA GLU A 70 3.31 -45.62 8.58
C GLU A 70 4.80 -45.42 8.30
N GLN A 71 5.15 -44.76 7.19
CA GLN A 71 6.55 -44.42 6.86
C GLN A 71 7.14 -43.45 7.90
N SER A 72 6.45 -42.35 8.21
CA SER A 72 6.86 -41.36 9.22
C SER A 72 7.03 -41.98 10.60
N LYS A 73 6.21 -42.97 10.93
CA LYS A 73 6.26 -43.71 12.19
C LYS A 73 7.47 -44.63 12.25
N SER A 74 7.78 -45.33 11.15
CA SER A 74 9.00 -46.13 11.01
C SER A 74 10.26 -45.26 11.10
N ASP A 75 10.28 -44.13 10.41
CA ASP A 75 11.41 -43.18 10.42
C ASP A 75 11.60 -42.58 11.82
N PHE A 76 10.51 -42.25 12.53
CA PHE A 76 10.55 -41.80 13.91
C PHE A 76 11.16 -42.84 14.85
N GLN A 77 10.78 -44.11 14.70
CA GLN A 77 11.34 -45.19 15.50
C GLN A 77 12.83 -45.39 15.20
N SER A 78 13.22 -45.35 13.92
CA SER A 78 14.62 -45.46 13.50
C SER A 78 15.47 -44.31 14.08
N LYS A 79 15.02 -43.07 13.92
CA LYS A 79 15.76 -41.87 14.34
C LYS A 79 15.93 -41.80 15.86
N THR A 80 14.92 -42.26 16.61
CA THR A 80 14.94 -42.26 18.07
C THR A 80 15.51 -43.54 18.70
N ALA A 81 15.85 -44.55 17.90
CA ALA A 81 16.54 -45.77 18.31
C ALA A 81 18.07 -45.69 18.15
N ALA A 82 18.58 -44.80 17.30
CA ALA A 82 20.01 -44.62 17.05
C ALA A 82 20.82 -44.09 18.26
N ILE A 83 20.13 -43.65 19.32
CA ILE A 83 20.72 -43.04 20.52
C ILE A 83 20.92 -44.11 21.60
N HIS A 84 22.10 -44.71 21.66
CA HIS A 84 22.56 -45.45 22.85
C HIS A 84 23.55 -44.58 23.64
N VAL A 85 23.06 -43.56 24.35
CA VAL A 85 23.90 -42.76 25.25
C VAL A 85 24.03 -43.51 26.60
N PRO A 86 25.25 -43.79 27.09
CA PRO A 86 25.46 -44.35 28.42
C PRO A 86 24.99 -43.36 29.48
N THR A 87 24.13 -43.83 30.38
CA THR A 87 23.54 -43.14 31.52
C THR A 87 24.58 -42.81 32.60
N VAL A 88 25.56 -41.95 32.29
CA VAL A 88 26.54 -41.51 33.28
C VAL A 88 26.58 -39.98 33.37
N SER A 89 25.80 -39.49 34.34
CA SER A 89 26.00 -38.26 35.13
C SER A 89 26.20 -36.94 34.40
N THR A 90 25.10 -36.35 33.91
CA THR A 90 24.60 -34.98 34.22
C THR A 90 23.36 -34.76 33.36
N GLY A 91 22.17 -34.84 33.97
CA GLY A 91 20.89 -34.90 33.27
C GLY A 91 20.44 -33.57 32.69
N THR A 92 20.18 -33.56 31.38
CA THR A 92 19.47 -32.47 30.67
C THR A 92 18.51 -32.97 29.59
N TRP A 93 18.70 -34.17 29.02
CA TRP A 93 17.88 -34.69 27.92
C TRP A 93 17.17 -36.00 28.31
N ASN A 94 15.86 -35.95 28.55
CA ASN A 94 15.01 -37.14 28.79
C ASN A 94 14.40 -37.64 27.47
N LEU A 95 14.95 -38.71 26.91
CA LEU A 95 14.53 -39.25 25.61
C LEU A 95 13.08 -39.78 25.63
N ASP A 96 12.63 -40.34 26.74
CA ASP A 96 11.27 -40.88 26.85
C ASP A 96 10.23 -39.74 26.89
N GLU A 97 10.55 -38.64 27.57
CA GLU A 97 9.72 -37.42 27.56
C GLU A 97 9.61 -36.84 26.14
N ILE A 98 10.74 -36.71 25.42
CA ILE A 98 10.76 -36.23 24.03
C ILE A 98 9.93 -37.12 23.11
N LYS A 99 10.02 -38.45 23.26
CA LYS A 99 9.22 -39.40 22.48
C LYS A 99 7.72 -39.28 22.78
N ASN A 100 7.36 -39.09 24.04
CA ASN A 100 5.96 -38.97 24.45
C ASN A 100 5.36 -37.65 23.98
N ASP A 101 6.09 -36.54 24.15
CA ASP A 101 5.65 -35.22 23.69
C ASP A 101 5.51 -35.15 22.17
N ALA A 102 6.43 -35.77 21.41
CA ALA A 102 6.34 -35.81 19.94
C ALA A 102 5.12 -36.62 19.47
N LYS A 103 4.83 -37.76 20.10
CA LYS A 103 3.62 -38.55 19.80
C LYS A 103 2.35 -37.80 20.20
N TRP A 104 2.36 -37.13 21.36
CA TRP A 104 1.25 -36.32 21.81
C TRP A 104 0.95 -35.20 20.82
N LEU A 105 1.96 -34.44 20.40
CA LEU A 105 1.82 -33.33 19.46
C LEU A 105 1.30 -33.84 18.11
N SER A 106 1.91 -34.90 17.57
CA SER A 106 1.47 -35.55 16.32
C SER A 106 -0.01 -35.96 16.36
N ASN A 107 -0.46 -36.58 17.46
CA ASN A 107 -1.86 -36.98 17.62
C ASN A 107 -2.82 -35.79 17.76
N LYS A 108 -2.38 -34.71 18.43
CA LYS A 108 -3.23 -33.53 18.69
C LYS A 108 -3.34 -32.59 17.49
N THR A 109 -2.27 -32.38 16.74
CA THR A 109 -2.24 -31.47 15.58
C THR A 109 -2.34 -32.19 14.23
N GLN A 110 -2.40 -33.53 14.23
CA GLN A 110 -2.49 -34.37 13.03
C GLN A 110 -1.33 -34.13 12.04
N ILE A 111 -0.11 -33.93 12.58
CA ILE A 111 1.13 -33.81 11.79
C ILE A 111 1.98 -35.07 11.91
N ASP A 112 2.84 -35.31 10.92
CA ASP A 112 3.73 -36.45 10.91
C ASP A 112 4.68 -36.49 12.12
N HIS A 113 5.09 -37.70 12.49
CA HIS A 113 5.89 -37.94 13.70
C HIS A 113 7.28 -37.29 13.64
N ILE A 114 7.86 -37.09 12.45
CA ILE A 114 9.19 -36.50 12.28
C ILE A 114 9.12 -34.98 12.46
N SER A 115 8.12 -34.32 11.88
CA SER A 115 7.87 -32.89 12.07
C SER A 115 7.55 -32.58 13.53
N ALA A 116 6.72 -33.39 14.18
CA ALA A 116 6.43 -33.24 15.61
C ALA A 116 7.72 -33.40 16.46
N LEU A 117 8.55 -34.39 16.16
CA LEU A 117 9.83 -34.59 16.85
C LEU A 117 10.78 -33.39 16.64
N ARG A 118 10.85 -32.82 15.43
CA ARG A 118 11.67 -31.63 15.15
C ARG A 118 11.24 -30.44 16.01
N ILE A 119 9.94 -30.20 16.13
CA ILE A 119 9.38 -29.11 16.96
C ILE A 119 9.75 -29.32 18.43
N VAL A 120 9.61 -30.55 18.95
CA VAL A 120 9.98 -30.86 20.35
C VAL A 120 11.47 -30.66 20.61
N VAL A 121 12.35 -31.07 19.69
CA VAL A 121 13.80 -30.83 19.83
C VAL A 121 14.11 -29.34 19.76
N CYS A 122 13.41 -28.59 18.91
CA CYS A 122 13.59 -27.14 18.79
C CYS A 122 13.15 -26.39 20.06
N GLU A 123 12.01 -26.78 20.67
CA GLU A 123 11.57 -26.26 21.98
C GLU A 123 12.67 -26.48 23.03
N ARG A 124 13.20 -27.70 23.11
CA ARG A 124 14.24 -28.06 24.08
C ARG A 124 15.51 -27.24 23.93
N GLN A 125 15.98 -27.05 22.70
CA GLN A 125 17.18 -26.25 22.42
C GLN A 125 16.99 -24.76 22.75
N ASN A 126 15.75 -24.26 22.72
CA ASN A 126 15.44 -22.85 22.97
C ASN A 126 15.06 -22.53 24.42
N ARG A 127 14.85 -23.53 25.30
CA ARG A 127 14.48 -23.31 26.72
C ARG A 127 15.35 -22.29 27.47
N PRO A 128 16.70 -22.31 27.37
CA PRO A 128 17.51 -21.32 28.06
C PRO A 128 17.24 -19.88 27.57
N GLY A 129 16.91 -19.71 26.29
CA GLY A 129 16.51 -18.42 25.74
C GLY A 129 15.12 -17.99 26.21
N ASP A 130 14.18 -18.93 26.28
CA ASP A 130 12.82 -18.67 26.77
C ASP A 130 12.80 -18.33 28.27
N GLU A 131 13.71 -18.90 29.06
CA GLU A 131 13.93 -18.54 30.47
C GLU A 131 14.42 -17.11 30.62
N LEU A 132 15.33 -16.64 29.75
CA LEU A 132 15.78 -15.23 29.75
C LEU A 132 14.69 -14.23 29.33
N LEU A 133 13.70 -14.69 28.56
CA LEU A 133 12.57 -13.89 28.09
C LEU A 133 11.34 -14.02 28.99
N SER A 134 11.44 -14.80 30.07
CA SER A 134 10.39 -14.98 31.07
C SER A 134 10.26 -13.76 32.00
N GLU A 135 9.26 -13.77 32.86
CA GLU A 135 9.04 -12.69 33.83
C GLU A 135 10.24 -12.52 34.76
N LEU A 136 10.57 -11.27 35.05
CA LEU A 136 11.59 -10.94 36.02
C LEU A 136 11.15 -11.41 37.40
N SER A 137 12.07 -12.04 38.14
CA SER A 137 11.82 -12.42 39.53
C SER A 137 11.50 -11.20 40.40
N GLU A 138 10.84 -11.41 41.54
CA GLU A 138 10.60 -10.35 42.54
C GLU A 138 11.91 -9.68 42.99
N GLU A 139 13.01 -10.43 43.00
CA GLU A 139 14.35 -9.95 43.34
C GLU A 139 14.94 -9.05 42.24
N GLU A 140 14.77 -9.43 40.97
CA GLU A 140 15.20 -8.64 39.81
C GLU A 140 14.37 -7.37 39.66
N THR A 141 13.05 -7.45 39.84
CA THR A 141 12.15 -6.29 39.79
C THR A 141 12.45 -5.31 40.91
N THR A 142 12.67 -5.78 42.14
CA THR A 142 13.07 -4.92 43.27
C THR A 142 14.43 -4.28 43.03
N SER A 143 15.40 -5.05 42.52
CA SER A 143 16.74 -4.53 42.18
C SER A 143 16.70 -3.47 41.08
N LEU A 144 15.84 -3.66 40.06
CA LEU A 144 15.62 -2.67 39.01
C LEU A 144 14.91 -1.43 39.56
N GLN A 145 13.90 -1.58 40.41
CA GLN A 145 13.22 -0.45 41.07
C GLN A 145 14.20 0.41 41.88
N ASP A 146 15.09 -0.23 42.64
CA ASP A 146 16.14 0.44 43.41
C ASP A 146 17.18 1.13 42.52
N ALA A 147 17.59 0.49 41.42
CA ALA A 147 18.54 1.07 40.47
C ALA A 147 17.96 2.26 39.67
N ILE A 148 16.66 2.24 39.39
CA ILE A 148 15.95 3.27 38.61
C ILE A 148 15.64 4.51 39.46
N GLY A 149 15.52 4.38 40.79
CA GLY A 149 15.31 5.54 41.68
C GLY A 149 13.99 6.26 41.40
N LEU A 150 12.89 5.51 41.30
CA LEU A 150 11.53 5.96 40.95
C LEU A 150 10.99 7.15 41.78
N GLY A 151 11.59 7.46 42.94
CA GLY A 151 11.19 8.57 43.80
C GLY A 151 11.33 9.97 43.19
N ASN A 152 12.16 10.17 42.16
CA ASN A 152 12.42 11.50 41.57
C ASN A 152 11.96 11.68 40.10
N LEU A 153 11.45 10.63 39.44
CA LEU A 153 11.25 10.60 37.98
C LEU A 153 9.78 10.59 37.54
N SER A 154 8.83 10.64 38.47
CA SER A 154 7.37 10.48 38.27
C SER A 154 6.70 11.48 37.31
N HIS A 155 7.44 12.44 36.73
CA HIS A 155 6.96 13.39 35.73
C HIS A 155 7.68 13.31 34.36
N SER A 156 8.51 12.28 34.12
CA SER A 156 9.30 12.13 32.88
C SER A 156 8.88 10.91 32.03
N THR A 157 9.08 11.00 30.72
CA THR A 157 8.82 9.90 29.77
C THR A 157 9.67 8.65 30.03
N SER A 158 10.82 8.79 30.69
CA SER A 158 11.66 7.66 31.10
C SER A 158 11.05 6.86 32.25
N ALA A 159 10.21 7.44 33.09
CA ALA A 159 9.49 6.70 34.13
C ALA A 159 8.39 5.80 33.56
N ALA A 160 7.77 6.18 32.44
CA ALA A 160 6.79 5.33 31.74
C ALA A 160 7.46 4.09 31.14
N GLN A 161 8.60 4.25 30.45
CA GLN A 161 9.38 3.12 29.92
C GLN A 161 9.94 2.22 31.02
N ALA A 162 10.41 2.80 32.13
CA ALA A 162 10.87 2.04 33.29
C ALA A 162 9.74 1.25 33.94
N ALA A 163 8.55 1.85 34.08
CA ALA A 163 7.36 1.15 34.59
C ALA A 163 6.90 0.03 33.65
N GLU A 164 7.04 0.21 32.33
CA GLU A 164 6.73 -0.81 31.33
C GLU A 164 7.69 -2.02 31.42
N ILE A 165 8.99 -1.78 31.60
CA ILE A 165 10.01 -2.83 31.82
C ILE A 165 9.77 -3.57 33.15
N LEU A 166 9.40 -2.85 34.21
CA LEU A 166 9.12 -3.45 35.52
C LEU A 166 7.81 -4.24 35.55
N ASN A 167 6.85 -3.87 34.69
CA ASN A 167 5.60 -4.60 34.50
C ASN A 167 5.71 -5.62 33.35
N TYR A 168 6.91 -5.87 32.82
CA TYR A 168 7.11 -6.82 31.74
C TYR A 168 6.86 -8.25 32.24
N LYS A 169 5.74 -8.82 31.80
CA LYS A 169 5.30 -10.18 32.18
C LYS A 169 5.92 -11.30 31.33
N GLY A 170 6.96 -11.02 30.54
CA GLY A 170 7.55 -12.00 29.62
C GLY A 170 6.71 -12.23 28.35
N GLU A 171 7.37 -12.51 27.22
CA GLU A 171 6.70 -13.01 25.99
C GLU A 171 6.16 -14.44 26.18
N THR A 172 6.68 -15.16 27.18
CA THR A 172 6.52 -16.61 27.36
C THR A 172 5.77 -17.01 28.63
N ASN A 173 5.46 -16.08 29.54
CA ASN A 173 4.92 -16.42 30.85
C ASN A 173 3.39 -16.37 30.90
N PHE A 174 2.86 -17.53 31.26
CA PHE A 174 1.51 -17.76 31.71
C PHE A 174 1.68 -18.42 33.07
N GLU A 175 1.57 -17.65 34.15
CA GLU A 175 1.25 -18.24 35.45
C GLU A 175 -0.20 -18.69 35.41
N LEU A 176 -0.46 -19.78 34.69
CA LEU A 176 -1.75 -20.44 34.76
C LEU A 176 -1.77 -21.25 36.06
N SER A 177 -2.19 -20.59 37.14
CA SER A 177 -2.46 -21.23 38.42
C SER A 177 -3.35 -22.46 38.19
N GLY A 178 -2.79 -23.67 38.37
CA GLY A 178 -3.54 -24.92 38.24
C GLY A 178 -3.02 -25.94 37.22
N PHE A 179 -2.08 -25.56 36.33
CA PHE A 179 -1.55 -26.50 35.33
C PHE A 179 -0.42 -27.36 35.89
N SER A 180 -0.41 -28.64 35.51
CA SER A 180 0.72 -29.53 35.74
C SER A 180 1.92 -29.14 34.87
N GLY A 181 3.13 -29.53 35.28
CA GLY A 181 4.34 -29.26 34.50
C GLY A 181 4.31 -29.85 33.08
N ASP A 182 3.55 -30.92 32.87
CA ASP A 182 3.35 -31.54 31.55
C ASP A 182 2.43 -30.71 30.65
N GLU A 183 1.34 -30.15 31.20
CA GLU A 183 0.40 -29.34 30.41
C GLU A 183 1.00 -27.99 29.99
N VAL A 184 1.80 -27.36 30.85
CA VAL A 184 2.56 -26.14 30.49
C VAL A 184 3.53 -26.44 29.34
N ARG A 185 4.20 -27.60 29.37
CA ARG A 185 5.09 -28.04 28.30
C ARG A 185 4.33 -28.29 27.00
N HIS A 186 3.19 -28.96 27.07
CA HIS A 186 2.29 -29.21 25.94
C HIS A 186 1.75 -27.92 25.31
N LEU A 187 1.41 -26.91 26.13
CA LEU A 187 1.02 -25.58 25.65
C LEU A 187 2.16 -24.86 24.92
N LYS A 188 3.38 -24.90 25.46
CA LYS A 188 4.57 -24.34 24.80
C LYS A 188 4.82 -25.00 23.45
N LEU A 189 4.71 -26.32 23.37
CA LEU A 189 4.84 -27.06 22.11
C LEU A 189 3.75 -26.69 21.10
N PHE A 190 2.51 -26.50 21.55
CA PHE A 190 1.41 -26.07 20.69
C PHE A 190 1.67 -24.67 20.11
N ARG A 191 2.11 -23.71 20.93
CA ARG A 191 2.48 -22.37 20.45
C ARG A 191 3.65 -22.40 19.48
N LEU A 192 4.66 -23.21 19.78
CA LEU A 192 5.80 -23.37 18.87
C LEU A 192 5.35 -23.96 17.54
N TYR A 193 4.43 -24.93 17.55
CA TYR A 193 3.82 -25.47 16.34
C TYR A 193 3.09 -24.39 15.53
N LEU A 194 2.22 -23.60 16.16
CA LEU A 194 1.51 -22.49 15.52
C LEU A 194 2.48 -21.44 14.96
N SER A 195 3.53 -21.12 15.73
CA SER A 195 4.59 -20.20 15.32
C SER A 195 5.36 -20.74 14.10
N GLU A 196 5.79 -22.01 14.10
CA GLU A 196 6.51 -22.59 12.96
C GLU A 196 5.63 -22.55 11.69
N LYS A 197 4.36 -22.94 11.79
CA LYS A 197 3.41 -22.91 10.67
C LYS A 197 3.24 -21.50 10.10
N GLN A 198 3.06 -20.51 10.96
CA GLN A 198 2.92 -19.12 10.56
C GLN A 198 4.19 -18.57 9.89
N HIS A 199 5.37 -18.88 10.43
CA HIS A 199 6.63 -18.36 9.87
C HIS A 199 7.00 -19.04 8.55
N ILE A 200 6.56 -20.28 8.30
CA ILE A 200 6.65 -20.89 6.98
C ILE A 200 5.85 -20.06 5.95
N LEU A 201 4.60 -19.70 6.26
CA LEU A 201 3.78 -18.84 5.39
C LEU A 201 4.47 -17.50 5.13
N LYS A 202 5.01 -16.84 6.16
CA LYS A 202 5.72 -15.57 6.05
C LYS A 202 6.98 -15.67 5.19
N ILE A 203 7.76 -16.76 5.32
CA ILE A 203 8.95 -16.99 4.49
C ILE A 203 8.57 -17.26 3.05
N SER A 204 7.59 -18.13 2.80
CA SER A 204 7.12 -18.41 1.45
C SER A 204 6.59 -17.14 0.78
N GLN A 205 5.85 -16.30 1.50
CA GLN A 205 5.36 -15.01 0.98
C GLN A 205 6.53 -14.10 0.62
N ARG A 206 7.54 -13.99 1.49
CA ARG A 206 8.71 -13.14 1.24
C ARG A 206 9.48 -13.62 0.01
N ILE A 207 9.74 -14.92 -0.10
CA ILE A 207 10.42 -15.50 -1.27
C ILE A 207 9.59 -15.27 -2.54
N PHE A 208 8.26 -15.35 -2.44
CA PHE A 208 7.37 -15.06 -3.55
C PHE A 208 7.45 -13.59 -3.98
N CYS A 209 7.34 -12.63 -3.05
CA CYS A 209 7.49 -11.19 -3.34
C CYS A 209 8.87 -10.86 -3.94
N VAL A 210 9.94 -11.49 -3.46
CA VAL A 210 11.28 -11.34 -4.04
C VAL A 210 11.32 -11.83 -5.49
N ALA A 211 10.70 -12.97 -5.78
CA ALA A 211 10.63 -13.51 -7.13
C ALA A 211 9.84 -12.59 -8.11
N LEU A 212 8.91 -11.78 -7.59
CA LEU A 212 8.07 -10.86 -8.35
C LEU A 212 8.69 -9.47 -8.57
N ARG A 213 9.85 -9.14 -7.97
CA ARG A 213 10.48 -7.79 -8.02
C ARG A 213 10.62 -7.13 -9.39
N ARG A 214 10.72 -7.93 -10.45
CA ARG A 214 10.95 -7.47 -11.83
C ARG A 214 9.74 -7.73 -12.74
N ILE A 215 8.59 -8.05 -12.17
CA ILE A 215 7.36 -8.38 -12.90
C ILE A 215 6.35 -7.28 -12.64
N SER A 216 5.79 -6.73 -13.72
CA SER A 216 4.69 -5.77 -13.61
C SER A 216 3.37 -6.49 -13.27
N PRO A 217 2.52 -5.90 -12.42
CA PRO A 217 1.19 -6.43 -12.16
C PRO A 217 0.30 -6.30 -13.42
N GLY A 218 -0.54 -7.31 -13.68
CA GLY A 218 -1.55 -7.30 -14.74
C GLY A 218 -0.99 -7.14 -16.16
N GLY A 219 -1.84 -6.61 -17.06
CA GLY A 219 -1.50 -6.30 -18.45
C GLY A 219 -0.57 -5.10 -18.65
N HIS A 220 0.05 -4.53 -17.59
CA HIS A 220 1.01 -3.41 -17.70
C HIS A 220 2.34 -3.88 -18.30
N HIS A 221 2.33 -4.27 -19.58
CA HIS A 221 3.54 -4.53 -20.33
C HIS A 221 4.04 -3.22 -20.91
N MET A 222 4.98 -2.60 -20.21
CA MET A 222 5.69 -1.47 -20.79
C MET A 222 6.62 -1.99 -21.90
N ASP A 223 6.38 -1.55 -23.14
CA ASP A 223 7.36 -1.63 -24.23
C ASP A 223 8.52 -0.71 -23.89
N ALA A 224 9.35 -1.13 -22.94
CA ALA A 224 10.47 -0.35 -22.47
C ALA A 224 11.56 -0.32 -23.55
N LYS A 225 11.54 0.74 -24.37
CA LYS A 225 12.72 1.24 -25.11
C LYS A 225 13.82 1.80 -24.18
N ILE A 226 13.60 1.78 -22.86
CA ILE A 226 14.56 2.25 -21.87
C ILE A 226 15.62 1.17 -21.67
N SER A 227 16.89 1.56 -21.87
CA SER A 227 18.08 0.75 -21.64
C SER A 227 18.02 0.10 -20.26
N ARG A 228 17.67 -1.19 -20.22
CA ARG A 228 17.82 -2.03 -19.02
C ARG A 228 19.30 -2.06 -18.69
N VAL A 229 19.72 -1.31 -17.69
CA VAL A 229 20.96 -1.64 -16.98
C VAL A 229 20.71 -3.01 -16.37
N GLU A 230 21.28 -4.06 -16.97
CA GLU A 230 21.14 -5.44 -16.52
C GLU A 230 21.75 -5.59 -15.13
N HIS A 231 20.95 -5.36 -14.09
CA HIS A 231 21.35 -5.65 -12.72
C HIS A 231 21.33 -7.17 -12.56
N ALA A 232 22.43 -7.72 -12.02
CA ALA A 232 22.55 -9.15 -11.74
C ALA A 232 21.35 -9.64 -10.90
N GLN A 233 20.83 -10.80 -11.23
CA GLN A 233 19.74 -11.42 -10.47
C GLN A 233 20.29 -11.88 -9.11
N THR A 234 19.57 -11.59 -8.01
CA THR A 234 19.96 -12.08 -6.69
C THR A 234 19.71 -13.58 -6.59
N LYS A 235 20.47 -14.28 -5.74
CA LYS A 235 20.31 -15.73 -5.54
C LYS A 235 18.96 -16.09 -4.96
N LEU A 236 18.43 -15.24 -4.08
CA LEU A 236 17.08 -15.40 -3.53
C LEU A 236 15.99 -15.23 -4.61
N GLU A 237 16.19 -14.33 -5.59
CA GLU A 237 15.30 -14.20 -6.76
C GLU A 237 15.34 -15.46 -7.63
N GLU A 238 16.51 -16.05 -7.87
CA GLU A 238 16.63 -17.33 -8.59
C GLU A 238 15.89 -18.46 -7.87
N LEU A 239 16.09 -18.57 -6.55
CA LEU A 239 15.41 -19.56 -5.71
C LEU A 239 13.89 -19.41 -5.79
N GLY A 240 13.37 -18.20 -5.59
CA GLY A 240 11.93 -17.95 -5.62
C GLY A 240 11.31 -18.23 -7.00
N LYS A 241 11.98 -17.84 -8.09
CA LYS A 241 11.51 -18.16 -9.45
C LYS A 241 11.51 -19.65 -9.74
N SER A 242 12.48 -20.40 -9.17
CA SER A 242 12.54 -21.86 -9.28
C SER A 242 11.40 -22.53 -8.52
N ILE A 243 11.17 -22.15 -7.26
CA ILE A 243 10.12 -22.71 -6.40
C ILE A 243 8.74 -22.49 -7.00
N PHE A 244 8.44 -21.24 -7.40
CA PHE A 244 7.10 -20.86 -7.86
C PHE A 244 6.92 -20.96 -9.38
N GLY A 245 7.92 -21.44 -10.12
CA GLY A 245 7.77 -21.74 -11.55
C GLY A 245 7.64 -20.55 -12.49
N ILE A 246 8.00 -19.35 -12.01
CA ILE A 246 7.73 -18.06 -12.67
C ILE A 246 8.44 -17.94 -14.04
N GLN A 247 9.56 -18.65 -14.24
CA GLN A 247 10.35 -18.59 -15.49
C GLN A 247 9.91 -19.58 -16.58
N SER A 248 9.21 -20.67 -16.25
CA SER A 248 9.09 -21.83 -17.17
C SER A 248 7.68 -22.12 -17.66
N GLY A 249 6.65 -21.41 -17.16
CA GLY A 249 5.24 -21.71 -17.47
C GLY A 249 4.79 -23.14 -17.11
N LYS A 250 5.68 -23.92 -16.47
CA LYS A 250 5.60 -25.34 -16.14
C LYS A 250 6.39 -25.60 -14.84
N GLY A 251 6.23 -24.74 -13.85
CA GLY A 251 6.72 -25.03 -12.50
C GLY A 251 6.02 -26.25 -11.92
N LEU A 252 6.77 -27.08 -11.20
CA LEU A 252 6.27 -28.33 -10.63
C LEU A 252 5.25 -28.15 -9.50
N ASN A 253 5.06 -26.94 -8.92
CA ASN A 253 4.08 -26.64 -7.86
C ASN A 253 3.82 -25.12 -7.74
N ALA A 254 3.27 -24.46 -8.77
CA ALA A 254 2.88 -23.05 -8.63
C ALA A 254 1.65 -22.94 -7.70
N ILE A 255 1.71 -22.05 -6.70
CA ILE A 255 0.55 -21.70 -5.88
C ILE A 255 -0.55 -21.17 -6.80
N SER A 256 -1.65 -21.90 -6.92
CA SER A 256 -2.79 -21.51 -7.76
C SER A 256 -3.83 -20.68 -6.99
N ILE A 257 -4.58 -19.84 -7.70
CA ILE A 257 -5.72 -19.09 -7.14
C ILE A 257 -6.71 -20.05 -6.45
N LYS A 258 -6.96 -21.24 -7.03
CA LYS A 258 -7.82 -22.27 -6.45
C LYS A 258 -7.28 -22.79 -5.11
N GLN A 259 -5.98 -23.04 -4.99
CA GLN A 259 -5.37 -23.46 -3.73
C GLN A 259 -5.49 -22.37 -2.66
N CYS A 260 -5.31 -21.10 -3.02
CA CYS A 260 -5.52 -19.98 -2.09
C CYS A 260 -6.97 -19.94 -1.61
N LEU A 261 -7.95 -20.08 -2.51
CA LEU A 261 -9.38 -20.06 -2.17
C LEU A 261 -9.75 -21.19 -1.21
N GLU A 262 -9.30 -22.42 -1.49
CA GLU A 262 -9.54 -23.56 -0.59
C GLU A 262 -8.85 -23.37 0.77
N ALA A 263 -7.66 -22.76 0.81
CA ALA A 263 -6.98 -22.44 2.05
C ALA A 263 -7.76 -21.40 2.87
N VAL A 264 -8.28 -20.33 2.25
CA VAL A 264 -9.16 -19.34 2.91
C VAL A 264 -10.41 -20.02 3.46
N ARG A 265 -11.12 -20.80 2.62
CA ARG A 265 -12.32 -21.54 3.02
C ARG A 265 -12.05 -22.43 4.24
N THR A 266 -10.96 -23.19 4.20
CA THR A 266 -10.56 -24.07 5.32
C THR A 266 -10.36 -23.29 6.60
N ARG A 267 -9.68 -22.13 6.56
CA ARG A 267 -9.42 -21.32 7.76
C ARG A 267 -10.67 -20.66 8.32
N ILE A 268 -11.56 -20.19 7.46
CA ILE A 268 -12.86 -19.65 7.89
C ILE A 268 -13.70 -20.75 8.54
N CYS A 269 -13.83 -21.92 7.91
CA CYS A 269 -14.56 -23.05 8.50
C CYS A 269 -13.94 -23.51 9.83
N ASN A 270 -12.61 -23.49 9.93
CA ASN A 270 -11.94 -23.80 11.20
C ASN A 270 -12.38 -22.85 12.32
N LEU A 271 -12.45 -21.53 12.04
CA LEU A 271 -12.89 -20.54 13.04
C LEU A 271 -14.31 -20.83 13.57
N GLU A 272 -15.19 -21.40 12.75
CA GLU A 272 -16.54 -21.81 13.18
C GLU A 272 -16.53 -23.09 14.01
N THR A 273 -15.72 -24.08 13.62
CA THR A 273 -15.63 -25.36 14.33
C THR A 273 -14.84 -25.26 15.64
N GLY A 274 -14.02 -24.22 15.78
CA GLY A 274 -13.07 -24.03 16.86
C GLY A 274 -11.82 -24.88 16.71
N SER A 275 -10.85 -24.71 17.62
CA SER A 275 -9.56 -25.42 17.56
C SER A 275 -9.66 -26.93 17.77
N GLY A 276 -10.72 -27.41 18.43
CA GLY A 276 -10.82 -28.79 18.94
C GLY A 276 -9.93 -29.09 20.16
N TRP A 277 -9.25 -28.07 20.71
CA TRP A 277 -8.40 -28.18 21.92
C TRP A 277 -9.15 -27.93 23.22
N LEU A 278 -10.31 -27.30 23.15
CA LEU A 278 -11.21 -27.14 24.30
C LEU A 278 -11.81 -28.51 24.67
N LEU A 279 -11.39 -29.07 25.81
CA LEU A 279 -12.07 -30.20 26.41
C LEU A 279 -13.42 -29.73 26.97
N PRO A 280 -14.50 -30.53 26.90
CA PRO A 280 -15.82 -30.15 27.42
C PRO A 280 -15.83 -29.79 28.93
N GLU A 281 -14.81 -30.23 29.65
CA GLU A 281 -14.71 -30.14 31.11
C GLU A 281 -13.87 -28.95 31.60
N GLU A 282 -13.13 -28.25 30.72
CA GLU A 282 -12.31 -27.08 31.11
C GLU A 282 -12.35 -25.97 30.04
N PRO A 283 -12.83 -24.75 30.38
CA PRO A 283 -12.83 -23.63 29.47
C PRO A 283 -11.42 -23.01 29.41
N ASN A 284 -10.51 -23.62 28.67
CA ASN A 284 -9.18 -23.04 28.42
C ASN A 284 -9.27 -21.97 27.31
N VAL A 285 -10.00 -20.89 27.63
CA VAL A 285 -10.36 -19.79 26.70
C VAL A 285 -9.11 -19.16 26.07
N GLU A 286 -8.02 -19.09 26.82
CA GLU A 286 -6.79 -18.45 26.39
C GLU A 286 -6.08 -19.19 25.25
N ILE A 287 -6.09 -20.54 25.28
CA ILE A 287 -5.56 -21.35 24.16
C ILE A 287 -6.37 -21.11 22.90
N GLU A 288 -7.70 -21.06 23.03
CA GLU A 288 -8.59 -20.79 21.92
C GLU A 288 -8.34 -19.41 21.33
N LEU A 289 -8.17 -18.38 22.17
CA LEU A 289 -7.87 -17.02 21.73
C LEU A 289 -6.52 -16.93 20.99
N ILE A 290 -5.47 -17.61 21.48
CA ILE A 290 -4.17 -17.66 20.81
C ILE A 290 -4.29 -18.37 19.46
N TRP A 291 -5.01 -19.48 19.41
CA TRP A 291 -5.24 -20.21 18.17
C TRP A 291 -6.06 -19.37 17.16
N GLN A 292 -7.14 -18.72 17.59
CA GLN A 292 -7.95 -17.83 16.74
C GLN A 292 -7.10 -16.70 16.17
N THR A 293 -6.27 -16.07 17.01
CA THR A 293 -5.35 -15.01 16.58
C THR A 293 -4.40 -15.54 15.50
N ASN A 294 -3.81 -16.72 15.70
CA ASN A 294 -2.93 -17.34 14.70
C ASN A 294 -3.68 -17.66 13.39
N VAL A 295 -4.92 -18.14 13.44
CA VAL A 295 -5.73 -18.39 12.24
C VAL A 295 -6.06 -17.10 11.49
N LEU A 296 -6.36 -16.00 12.18
CA LEU A 296 -6.57 -14.69 11.57
C LEU A 296 -5.29 -14.15 10.91
N GLU A 297 -4.13 -14.36 11.53
CA GLU A 297 -2.85 -14.03 10.91
C GLU A 297 -2.61 -14.88 9.66
N GLU A 298 -2.82 -16.20 9.72
CA GLU A 298 -2.69 -17.08 8.56
C GLU A 298 -3.62 -16.65 7.42
N LEU A 299 -4.87 -16.28 7.71
CA LEU A 299 -5.80 -15.72 6.73
C LEU A 299 -5.22 -14.47 6.06
N ASN A 300 -4.66 -13.55 6.84
CA ASN A 300 -3.96 -12.38 6.30
C ASN A 300 -2.85 -12.78 5.32
N GLN A 301 -1.98 -13.73 5.68
CA GLN A 301 -0.91 -14.16 4.75
C GLN A 301 -1.44 -14.88 3.51
N ILE A 302 -2.47 -15.73 3.64
CA ILE A 302 -3.08 -16.43 2.50
C ILE A 302 -3.74 -15.45 1.53
N LEU A 303 -4.41 -14.41 2.04
CA LEU A 303 -5.02 -13.38 1.21
C LEU A 303 -3.97 -12.54 0.46
N GLN A 304 -2.79 -12.30 1.05
CA GLN A 304 -1.68 -11.68 0.32
C GLN A 304 -1.22 -12.54 -0.86
N PHE A 305 -1.09 -13.86 -0.67
CA PHE A 305 -0.83 -14.77 -1.80
C PHE A 305 -1.92 -14.69 -2.85
N LEU A 306 -3.19 -14.66 -2.44
CA LEU A 306 -4.32 -14.57 -3.36
C LEU A 306 -4.26 -13.28 -4.20
N VAL A 307 -4.08 -12.12 -3.57
CA VAL A 307 -3.95 -10.83 -4.25
C VAL A 307 -2.80 -10.85 -5.24
N LEU A 308 -1.61 -11.27 -4.81
CA LEU A 308 -0.44 -11.33 -5.69
C LEU A 308 -0.64 -12.33 -6.86
N GLN A 309 -1.27 -13.47 -6.63
CA GLN A 309 -1.54 -14.45 -7.70
C GLN A 309 -2.60 -13.95 -8.69
N LEU A 310 -3.66 -13.28 -8.20
CA LEU A 310 -4.66 -12.65 -9.05
C LEU A 310 -4.00 -11.59 -9.95
N GLN A 311 -3.15 -10.76 -9.37
CA GLN A 311 -2.46 -9.69 -10.09
C GLN A 311 -1.41 -10.21 -11.08
N LEU A 312 -0.75 -11.32 -10.77
CA LEU A 312 0.18 -12.00 -11.68
C LEU A 312 -0.54 -12.67 -12.87
N SER A 313 -1.81 -13.06 -12.70
CA SER A 313 -2.60 -13.68 -13.76
C SER A 313 -2.90 -12.68 -14.89
N LYS A 314 -2.56 -13.08 -16.13
CA LYS A 314 -2.86 -12.31 -17.35
C LYS A 314 -4.28 -12.54 -17.86
N THR A 315 -4.96 -13.58 -17.38
CA THR A 315 -6.30 -13.96 -17.82
C THR A 315 -7.32 -13.59 -16.76
N ILE A 316 -8.50 -13.17 -17.20
CA ILE A 316 -9.65 -12.93 -16.32
C ILE A 316 -10.05 -14.28 -15.68
N PRO A 317 -10.18 -14.35 -14.34
CA PRO A 317 -10.65 -15.57 -13.67
C PRO A 317 -11.98 -16.07 -14.23
N SER A 318 -12.15 -17.40 -14.24
CA SER A 318 -13.40 -18.00 -14.72
C SER A 318 -14.60 -17.61 -13.85
N ALA A 319 -15.78 -17.59 -14.46
CA ALA A 319 -17.04 -17.28 -13.77
C ALA A 319 -17.27 -18.18 -12.54
N GLU A 320 -16.96 -19.47 -12.64
CA GLU A 320 -17.11 -20.44 -11.55
C GLU A 320 -16.18 -20.13 -10.38
N LEU A 321 -14.93 -19.74 -10.66
CA LEU A 321 -13.96 -19.42 -9.63
C LEU A 321 -14.34 -18.13 -8.90
N PHE A 322 -14.76 -17.11 -9.66
CA PHE A 322 -15.22 -15.85 -9.09
C PHE A 322 -16.51 -16.03 -8.27
N LEU A 323 -17.49 -16.78 -8.79
CA LEU A 323 -18.73 -17.07 -8.06
C LEU A 323 -18.46 -17.90 -6.80
N SER A 324 -17.53 -18.85 -6.82
CA SER A 324 -17.11 -19.61 -5.62
C SER A 324 -16.53 -18.70 -4.54
N TRP A 325 -15.74 -17.69 -4.92
CA TRP A 325 -15.24 -16.66 -4.02
C TRP A 325 -16.37 -15.80 -3.47
N LEU A 326 -17.25 -15.28 -4.34
CA LEU A 326 -18.36 -14.42 -3.93
C LEU A 326 -19.34 -15.12 -2.99
N ARG A 327 -19.67 -16.40 -3.24
CA ARG A 327 -20.49 -17.20 -2.33
C ARG A 327 -19.83 -17.33 -0.96
N LEU A 328 -18.53 -17.67 -0.92
CA LEU A 328 -17.79 -17.75 0.33
C LEU A 328 -17.81 -16.41 1.08
N MET A 329 -17.64 -15.28 0.40
CA MET A 329 -17.71 -13.97 1.07
C MET A 329 -19.14 -13.64 1.52
N ALA A 330 -20.15 -13.93 0.71
CA ALA A 330 -21.54 -13.67 1.04
C ALA A 330 -22.05 -14.51 2.22
N ASP A 331 -21.64 -15.78 2.32
CA ASP A 331 -22.00 -16.68 3.42
C ASP A 331 -21.50 -16.17 4.79
N TYR A 332 -20.46 -15.34 4.79
CA TYR A 332 -19.80 -14.81 5.98
C TYR A 332 -19.84 -13.27 6.08
N ASP A 333 -20.77 -12.61 5.37
CA ASP A 333 -20.92 -11.15 5.35
C ASP A 333 -19.61 -10.38 5.09
N PHE A 334 -18.78 -10.89 4.16
CA PHE A 334 -17.45 -10.37 3.82
C PHE A 334 -16.52 -10.23 5.05
N LEU A 335 -16.80 -11.00 6.11
CA LEU A 335 -16.13 -10.98 7.41
C LEU A 335 -16.22 -9.64 8.16
N GLU A 336 -17.11 -8.71 7.76
CA GLU A 336 -17.28 -7.41 8.45
C GLU A 336 -17.85 -7.56 9.87
N MET A 337 -18.56 -8.66 10.14
CA MET A 337 -19.18 -8.92 11.44
C MET A 337 -18.23 -9.52 12.46
N LEU A 338 -16.99 -9.86 12.07
CA LEU A 338 -16.01 -10.46 12.97
C LEU A 338 -15.58 -9.45 14.05
N ARG A 339 -15.80 -9.79 15.32
CA ARG A 339 -15.48 -8.93 16.46
C ARG A 339 -14.18 -9.40 17.12
N PRO A 340 -13.22 -8.50 17.39
CA PRO A 340 -11.99 -8.87 18.07
C PRO A 340 -12.29 -9.19 19.53
N ALA A 341 -11.74 -10.29 20.03
CA ALA A 341 -11.77 -10.66 21.45
C ALA A 341 -10.53 -10.15 22.21
N THR A 342 -9.43 -9.85 21.49
CA THR A 342 -8.19 -9.31 22.06
C THR A 342 -7.71 -8.07 21.29
N GLU A 343 -6.83 -7.26 21.89
CA GLU A 343 -6.22 -6.10 21.24
C GLU A 343 -5.36 -6.53 20.02
N GLU A 344 -4.66 -7.66 20.11
CA GLU A 344 -3.90 -8.23 18.99
C GLU A 344 -4.81 -8.53 17.79
N GLN A 345 -5.97 -9.16 18.03
CA GLN A 345 -6.94 -9.43 16.97
C GLN A 345 -7.45 -8.13 16.35
N GLN A 346 -7.70 -7.08 17.15
CA GLN A 346 -8.16 -5.79 16.62
C GLN A 346 -7.18 -5.19 15.60
N VAL A 347 -5.86 -5.32 15.84
CA VAL A 347 -4.82 -4.85 14.91
C VAL A 347 -4.79 -5.67 13.61
N ILE A 348 -5.15 -6.95 13.67
CA ILE A 348 -5.13 -7.89 12.53
C ILE A 348 -6.34 -7.69 11.60
N LEU A 349 -7.50 -7.28 12.13
CA LEU A 349 -8.74 -7.19 11.36
C LEU A 349 -8.74 -6.09 10.28
N GLY A 350 -8.14 -4.93 10.55
CA GLY A 350 -8.03 -3.86 9.55
C GLY A 350 -7.36 -4.33 8.25
N PRO A 351 -6.12 -4.87 8.32
CA PRO A 351 -5.47 -5.48 7.17
C PRO A 351 -6.28 -6.61 6.53
N LEU A 352 -7.00 -7.42 7.32
CA LEU A 352 -7.81 -8.53 6.83
C LEU A 352 -8.95 -8.05 5.93
N HIS A 353 -9.75 -7.10 6.42
CA HIS A 353 -10.83 -6.51 5.62
C HIS A 353 -10.29 -5.81 4.38
N ALA A 354 -9.15 -5.13 4.50
CA ALA A 354 -8.53 -4.49 3.35
C ALA A 354 -8.08 -5.50 2.28
N LEU A 355 -7.44 -6.60 2.69
CA LEU A 355 -7.04 -7.66 1.76
C LEU A 355 -8.24 -8.36 1.11
N ILE A 356 -9.35 -8.56 1.82
CA ILE A 356 -10.58 -9.11 1.25
C ILE A 356 -11.15 -8.16 0.20
N ALA A 357 -11.20 -6.86 0.50
CA ALA A 357 -11.69 -5.84 -0.44
C ALA A 357 -10.85 -5.83 -1.73
N ILE A 358 -9.52 -5.83 -1.59
CA ILE A 358 -8.61 -5.84 -2.73
C ILE A 358 -8.64 -7.16 -3.49
N ALA A 359 -8.69 -8.31 -2.81
CA ALA A 359 -8.81 -9.61 -3.48
C ALA A 359 -10.10 -9.69 -4.30
N THR A 360 -11.21 -9.21 -3.72
CA THR A 360 -12.53 -9.21 -4.39
C THR A 360 -12.53 -8.27 -5.59
N LEU A 361 -11.89 -7.11 -5.50
CA LEU A 361 -11.65 -6.21 -6.64
C LEU A 361 -10.76 -6.87 -7.70
N ALA A 362 -9.65 -7.48 -7.31
CA ALA A 362 -8.67 -8.08 -8.23
C ALA A 362 -9.24 -9.27 -9.03
N PHE A 363 -10.29 -9.93 -8.55
CA PHE A 363 -11.02 -10.93 -9.35
C PHE A 363 -11.67 -10.33 -10.60
N VAL A 364 -12.11 -9.07 -10.52
CA VAL A 364 -12.80 -8.38 -11.61
C VAL A 364 -11.86 -8.00 -12.75
N ARG A 365 -10.56 -7.84 -12.47
CA ARG A 365 -9.53 -7.48 -13.47
C ARG A 365 -10.02 -6.30 -14.31
N LEU A 366 -10.34 -5.19 -13.63
CA LEU A 366 -11.15 -4.12 -14.21
C LEU A 366 -10.58 -3.62 -15.54
N ARG A 367 -9.27 -3.42 -15.61
CA ARG A 367 -8.57 -2.96 -16.81
C ARG A 367 -8.68 -3.93 -17.99
N GLU A 368 -8.43 -5.22 -17.75
CA GLU A 368 -8.58 -6.23 -18.80
C GLU A 368 -10.05 -6.41 -19.22
N SER A 369 -10.97 -6.30 -18.27
CA SER A 369 -12.41 -6.39 -18.50
C SER A 369 -12.94 -5.23 -19.33
N THR A 370 -12.51 -3.98 -19.10
CA THR A 370 -12.91 -2.82 -19.92
C THR A 370 -12.27 -2.87 -21.30
N SER A 371 -10.98 -3.22 -21.39
CA SER A 371 -10.28 -3.36 -22.69
C SER A 371 -10.87 -4.45 -23.59
N TYR A 372 -11.49 -5.47 -23.00
CA TYR A 372 -12.26 -6.47 -23.75
C TYR A 372 -13.35 -5.82 -24.61
N PHE A 373 -14.09 -4.85 -24.06
CA PHE A 373 -15.17 -4.16 -24.77
C PHE A 373 -14.64 -3.25 -25.89
N GLU A 374 -13.53 -2.54 -25.64
CA GLU A 374 -12.85 -1.72 -26.66
C GLU A 374 -12.39 -2.56 -27.87
N THR A 375 -11.86 -3.77 -27.62
CA THR A 375 -11.36 -4.67 -28.66
C THR A 375 -12.48 -5.45 -29.36
N ALA A 376 -13.56 -5.78 -28.62
CA ALA A 376 -14.72 -6.51 -29.14
C ALA A 376 -15.46 -5.74 -30.26
N SER A 377 -15.39 -4.40 -30.27
CA SER A 377 -15.95 -3.55 -31.34
C SER A 377 -15.42 -3.87 -32.75
N TYR A 378 -14.25 -4.51 -32.87
CA TYR A 378 -13.61 -4.82 -34.16
C TYR A 378 -13.79 -6.28 -34.62
N LEU A 379 -14.34 -7.15 -33.78
CA LEU A 379 -14.50 -8.57 -34.10
C LEU A 379 -15.88 -8.83 -34.70
N SER A 380 -15.88 -9.16 -36.00
CA SER A 380 -17.03 -9.72 -36.73
C SER A 380 -17.55 -11.00 -36.04
N PRO A 381 -18.79 -11.45 -36.26
CA PRO A 381 -19.39 -12.53 -35.49
C PRO A 381 -18.79 -13.90 -35.88
N THR A 382 -17.75 -14.33 -35.20
CA THR A 382 -17.27 -15.73 -35.21
C THR A 382 -16.55 -16.08 -33.92
N PRO A 383 -16.34 -17.38 -33.70
CA PRO A 383 -17.23 -18.31 -33.01
C PRO A 383 -17.18 -18.12 -31.48
N GLU A 384 -18.20 -18.64 -30.79
CA GLU A 384 -18.26 -18.67 -29.34
C GLU A 384 -16.89 -19.03 -28.72
N PRO A 385 -16.35 -18.22 -27.80
CA PRO A 385 -15.26 -18.71 -26.95
C PRO A 385 -15.77 -19.98 -26.28
N THR A 386 -14.98 -21.05 -26.30
CA THR A 386 -15.31 -22.28 -25.58
C THR A 386 -15.74 -21.90 -24.16
N ILE A 387 -16.93 -22.36 -23.74
CA ILE A 387 -17.66 -21.98 -22.51
C ILE A 387 -16.77 -21.98 -21.25
N SER A 388 -15.69 -22.78 -21.25
CA SER A 388 -14.74 -22.92 -20.14
C SER A 388 -13.71 -21.78 -19.99
N GLU A 389 -13.53 -20.90 -20.97
CA GLU A 389 -12.52 -19.79 -20.94
C GLU A 389 -13.13 -18.39 -21.08
N ALA A 390 -14.46 -18.29 -21.15
CA ALA A 390 -15.13 -16.99 -21.26
C ALA A 390 -14.99 -16.18 -19.95
N PRO A 391 -14.79 -14.85 -20.02
CA PRO A 391 -14.81 -13.98 -18.84
C PRO A 391 -16.10 -14.10 -18.04
N PHE A 392 -16.06 -13.80 -16.74
CA PHE A 392 -17.23 -13.95 -15.87
C PHE A 392 -18.47 -13.17 -16.35
N PHE A 393 -18.27 -11.97 -16.89
CA PHE A 393 -19.34 -11.12 -17.44
C PHE A 393 -19.90 -11.62 -18.77
N MET A 394 -19.31 -12.66 -19.36
CA MET A 394 -19.83 -13.34 -20.55
C MET A 394 -20.56 -14.66 -20.21
N SER A 395 -20.62 -15.04 -18.93
CA SER A 395 -21.24 -16.30 -18.50
C SER A 395 -22.75 -16.16 -18.34
N ARG A 396 -23.51 -16.74 -19.26
CA ARG A 396 -24.99 -16.77 -19.20
C ARG A 396 -25.55 -17.48 -17.97
N GLU A 397 -24.80 -18.41 -17.39
CA GLU A 397 -25.24 -19.23 -16.26
C GLU A 397 -25.00 -18.54 -14.92
N ASN A 398 -23.85 -17.88 -14.77
CA ASN A 398 -23.41 -17.36 -13.47
C ASN A 398 -23.71 -15.87 -13.27
N ILE A 399 -23.91 -15.09 -14.35
CA ILE A 399 -24.03 -13.62 -14.26
C ILE A 399 -25.19 -13.15 -13.37
N GLY A 400 -26.33 -13.84 -13.41
CA GLY A 400 -27.51 -13.47 -12.62
C GLY A 400 -27.25 -13.60 -11.11
N GLU A 401 -26.58 -14.67 -10.69
CA GLU A 401 -26.24 -14.88 -9.28
C GLU A 401 -25.10 -13.96 -8.82
N ILE A 402 -24.10 -13.72 -9.67
CA ILE A 402 -23.05 -12.72 -9.41
C ILE A 402 -23.69 -11.34 -9.15
N ASN A 403 -24.60 -10.91 -10.04
CA ASN A 403 -25.29 -9.64 -9.86
C ASN A 403 -26.17 -9.63 -8.61
N GLU A 404 -26.87 -10.72 -8.30
CA GLU A 404 -27.68 -10.83 -7.08
C GLU A 404 -26.84 -10.64 -5.80
N ILE A 405 -25.66 -11.27 -5.72
CA ILE A 405 -24.74 -11.10 -4.58
C ILE A 405 -24.27 -9.65 -4.49
N CYS A 406 -23.87 -9.04 -5.61
CA CYS A 406 -23.46 -7.62 -5.65
C CYS A 406 -24.59 -6.68 -5.19
N LEU A 407 -25.82 -6.92 -5.65
CA LEU A 407 -26.98 -6.10 -5.30
C LEU A 407 -27.36 -6.24 -3.81
N LYS A 408 -27.28 -7.44 -3.25
CA LYS A 408 -27.48 -7.66 -1.80
C LYS A 408 -26.41 -6.93 -0.98
N ALA A 409 -25.14 -7.05 -1.36
CA ALA A 409 -24.04 -6.38 -0.68
C ALA A 409 -24.14 -4.84 -0.79
N ALA A 410 -24.55 -4.32 -1.94
CA ALA A 410 -24.81 -2.90 -2.15
C ALA A 410 -25.95 -2.40 -1.24
N ASN A 411 -27.07 -3.13 -1.18
CA ASN A 411 -28.18 -2.78 -0.28
C ASN A 411 -27.79 -2.85 1.20
N ALA A 412 -26.95 -3.80 1.58
CA ALA A 412 -26.40 -3.92 2.93
C ALA A 412 -25.34 -2.85 3.26
N ARG A 413 -24.84 -2.11 2.26
CA ARG A 413 -23.74 -1.13 2.37
C ARG A 413 -22.44 -1.75 2.88
N CYS A 414 -22.13 -2.93 2.37
CA CYS A 414 -20.87 -3.61 2.68
C CYS A 414 -19.69 -2.79 2.14
N LEU A 415 -18.84 -2.28 3.02
CA LEU A 415 -17.69 -1.45 2.66
C LEU A 415 -16.61 -2.29 1.97
N THR A 416 -16.37 -3.49 2.48
CA THR A 416 -15.38 -4.44 1.96
C THR A 416 -15.68 -4.84 0.52
N ALA A 417 -16.96 -4.92 0.13
CA ALA A 417 -17.36 -5.21 -1.24
C ALA A 417 -17.42 -3.96 -2.15
N ALA A 418 -17.42 -2.74 -1.59
CA ALA A 418 -17.71 -1.51 -2.33
C ALA A 418 -16.78 -1.26 -3.54
N PRO A 419 -15.45 -1.45 -3.46
CA PRO A 419 -14.57 -1.28 -4.63
C PRO A 419 -14.93 -2.23 -5.78
N MET A 420 -15.23 -3.49 -5.46
CA MET A 420 -15.63 -4.49 -6.45
C MET A 420 -17.01 -4.19 -7.03
N ILE A 421 -17.99 -3.80 -6.20
CA ILE A 421 -19.34 -3.43 -6.65
C ILE A 421 -19.28 -2.26 -7.63
N PHE A 422 -18.45 -1.25 -7.35
CA PHE A 422 -18.21 -0.15 -8.28
C PHE A 422 -17.62 -0.66 -9.60
N ALA A 423 -16.52 -1.43 -9.54
CA ALA A 423 -15.87 -1.99 -10.73
C ALA A 423 -16.82 -2.87 -11.58
N PHE A 424 -17.62 -3.72 -10.93
CA PHE A 424 -18.63 -4.54 -11.60
C PHE A 424 -19.74 -3.67 -12.22
N GLY A 425 -20.17 -2.61 -11.54
CA GLY A 425 -21.10 -1.62 -12.10
C GLY A 425 -20.57 -0.98 -13.39
N MET A 426 -19.29 -0.62 -13.43
CA MET A 426 -18.64 -0.07 -14.64
C MET A 426 -18.62 -1.08 -15.80
N ILE A 427 -18.34 -2.35 -15.52
CA ILE A 427 -18.37 -3.42 -16.53
C ILE A 427 -19.78 -3.63 -17.07
N MET A 428 -20.79 -3.67 -16.19
CA MET A 428 -22.18 -3.82 -16.60
C MET A 428 -22.67 -2.60 -17.39
N PHE A 429 -22.17 -1.40 -17.07
CA PHE A 429 -22.43 -0.20 -17.85
C PHE A 429 -21.85 -0.30 -19.27
N ALA A 430 -20.58 -0.70 -19.41
CA ALA A 430 -19.97 -0.93 -20.72
C ALA A 430 -20.74 -1.99 -21.52
N GLN A 431 -21.15 -3.09 -20.88
CA GLN A 431 -21.96 -4.12 -21.50
C GLN A 431 -23.32 -3.59 -22.00
N ALA A 432 -23.99 -2.72 -21.23
CA ALA A 432 -25.23 -2.08 -21.65
C ALA A 432 -25.02 -1.17 -22.86
N GLN A 433 -23.95 -0.38 -22.88
CA GLN A 433 -23.60 0.47 -24.03
C GLN A 433 -23.39 -0.36 -25.30
N HIS A 434 -22.62 -1.45 -25.20
CA HIS A 434 -22.41 -2.36 -26.33
C HIS A 434 -23.69 -3.06 -26.80
N ALA A 435 -24.60 -3.41 -25.90
CA ALA A 435 -25.90 -3.95 -26.27
C ALA A 435 -26.73 -2.92 -27.08
N VAL A 436 -26.72 -1.66 -26.65
CA VAL A 436 -27.39 -0.55 -27.35
C VAL A 436 -26.76 -0.27 -28.72
N ASP A 437 -25.43 -0.24 -28.81
CA ASP A 437 -24.71 -0.03 -30.07
C ASP A 437 -24.92 -1.19 -31.05
N SER A 438 -24.97 -2.43 -30.54
CA SER A 438 -25.31 -3.61 -31.34
C SER A 438 -26.75 -3.54 -31.87
N PHE A 439 -27.70 -3.07 -31.07
CA PHE A 439 -29.08 -2.86 -31.52
C PHE A 439 -29.16 -1.78 -32.60
N ASN A 440 -28.50 -0.63 -32.40
CA ASN A 440 -28.50 0.50 -33.33
C ASN A 440 -27.83 0.15 -34.67
N SER A 441 -26.74 -0.63 -34.64
CA SER A 441 -26.03 -1.08 -35.86
C SER A 441 -26.78 -2.18 -36.62
N ASN A 442 -27.57 -3.01 -35.94
CA ASN A 442 -28.39 -4.05 -36.55
C ASN A 442 -29.77 -3.58 -37.03
N ALA A 443 -30.15 -2.31 -36.81
CA ALA A 443 -31.38 -1.73 -37.32
C ALA A 443 -31.31 -1.60 -38.87
N PRO A 444 -32.07 -2.38 -39.65
CA PRO A 444 -31.95 -2.34 -41.10
C PRO A 444 -32.62 -1.08 -41.65
N SER A 445 -31.87 -0.33 -42.46
CA SER A 445 -32.46 0.38 -43.58
C SER A 445 -33.29 -0.62 -44.42
N SER A 446 -34.62 -0.51 -44.33
CA SER A 446 -35.60 -1.10 -45.27
C SER A 446 -35.48 -2.60 -45.58
N SER A 447 -35.89 -3.49 -44.66
CA SER A 447 -36.55 -4.79 -44.99
C SER A 447 -37.16 -5.44 -43.74
N PRO A 448 -38.48 -5.72 -43.68
CA PRO A 448 -39.18 -6.10 -42.45
C PRO A 448 -39.24 -7.61 -42.18
N SER A 449 -38.18 -8.38 -42.48
CA SER A 449 -38.27 -9.86 -42.50
C SER A 449 -37.10 -10.63 -41.88
N ARG A 450 -36.27 -9.99 -41.06
CA ARG A 450 -35.44 -10.71 -40.08
C ARG A 450 -35.83 -10.23 -38.69
N ALA A 451 -36.37 -11.12 -37.86
CA ALA A 451 -36.45 -10.88 -36.42
C ALA A 451 -35.03 -10.50 -35.97
N ALA A 452 -34.87 -9.35 -35.33
CA ALA A 452 -33.58 -8.92 -34.81
C ALA A 452 -33.06 -10.05 -33.91
N GLU A 453 -31.96 -10.70 -34.32
CA GLU A 453 -31.30 -11.68 -33.47
C GLU A 453 -30.78 -10.92 -32.25
N GLN A 454 -31.32 -11.24 -31.08
CA GLN A 454 -30.96 -10.60 -29.82
C GLN A 454 -29.45 -10.72 -29.62
N SER A 455 -28.78 -9.60 -29.39
CA SER A 455 -27.32 -9.59 -29.25
C SER A 455 -26.90 -10.44 -28.05
N ILE A 456 -25.74 -11.10 -28.11
CA ILE A 456 -25.22 -11.89 -26.98
C ILE A 456 -25.08 -11.00 -25.73
N PHE A 457 -24.68 -9.74 -25.92
CA PHE A 457 -24.59 -8.75 -24.83
C PHE A 457 -25.95 -8.44 -24.23
N GLU A 458 -27.00 -8.36 -25.04
CA GLU A 458 -28.38 -8.12 -24.62
C GLU A 458 -28.94 -9.33 -23.85
N ASP A 459 -28.76 -10.57 -24.34
CA ASP A 459 -29.19 -11.78 -23.61
C ASP A 459 -28.52 -11.87 -22.23
N ILE A 460 -27.22 -11.60 -22.16
CA ILE A 460 -26.48 -11.66 -20.89
C ILE A 460 -26.90 -10.53 -19.94
N PHE A 461 -27.11 -9.31 -20.46
CA PHE A 461 -27.58 -8.19 -19.66
C PHE A 461 -28.99 -8.44 -19.10
N GLU A 462 -29.90 -9.02 -19.91
CA GLU A 462 -31.23 -9.44 -19.45
C GLU A 462 -31.15 -10.53 -18.38
N LYS A 463 -30.24 -11.50 -18.51
CA LYS A 463 -30.02 -12.54 -17.48
C LYS A 463 -29.39 -11.99 -16.20
N ALA A 464 -28.69 -10.87 -16.28
CA ALA A 464 -28.17 -10.21 -15.09
C ALA A 464 -29.29 -9.52 -14.31
N ARG A 465 -30.40 -9.10 -14.94
CA ARG A 465 -31.49 -8.40 -14.25
C ARG A 465 -32.08 -9.26 -13.14
N ASN A 466 -32.31 -8.63 -12.00
CA ASN A 466 -32.97 -9.24 -10.86
C ASN A 466 -34.28 -8.49 -10.57
N PRO A 467 -35.46 -9.13 -10.69
CA PRO A 467 -36.76 -8.48 -10.51
C PRO A 467 -37.02 -8.04 -9.06
N ALA A 468 -36.21 -8.46 -8.09
CA ALA A 468 -36.30 -7.99 -6.71
C ALA A 468 -35.69 -6.60 -6.49
N PHE A 469 -34.98 -6.06 -7.49
CA PHE A 469 -34.31 -4.77 -7.46
C PHE A 469 -34.81 -3.88 -8.60
N ASP A 470 -34.42 -2.60 -8.59
CA ASP A 470 -34.79 -1.61 -9.62
C ASP A 470 -34.31 -2.05 -11.02
N ASP A 471 -35.06 -1.64 -12.06
CA ASP A 471 -34.76 -1.95 -13.47
C ASP A 471 -33.39 -1.40 -13.89
N ASP A 472 -32.97 -0.28 -13.28
CA ASP A 472 -31.63 0.31 -13.45
C ASP A 472 -30.67 -0.11 -12.33
N PHE A 473 -30.40 -1.42 -12.27
CA PHE A 473 -29.50 -2.00 -11.28
C PHE A 473 -28.06 -1.47 -11.39
N VAL A 474 -27.61 -1.07 -12.59
CA VAL A 474 -26.27 -0.49 -12.81
C VAL A 474 -26.12 0.82 -12.04
N LYS A 475 -27.10 1.73 -12.18
CA LYS A 475 -27.14 2.96 -11.39
C LYS A 475 -27.19 2.67 -9.90
N LEU A 476 -27.94 1.66 -9.45
CA LEU A 476 -27.98 1.28 -8.04
C LEU A 476 -26.59 0.86 -7.51
N LEU A 477 -25.85 0.03 -8.25
CA LEU A 477 -24.50 -0.44 -7.86
C LEU A 477 -23.52 0.75 -7.74
N VAL A 478 -23.50 1.62 -8.75
CA VAL A 478 -22.60 2.79 -8.78
C VAL A 478 -22.96 3.79 -7.68
N THR A 479 -24.24 4.19 -7.59
CA THR A 479 -24.74 5.14 -6.58
C THR A 479 -24.50 4.61 -5.16
N SER A 480 -24.71 3.30 -4.93
CA SER A 480 -24.44 2.71 -3.62
C SER A 480 -22.96 2.78 -3.26
N SER A 481 -22.07 2.53 -4.21
CA SER A 481 -20.63 2.53 -3.95
C SER A 481 -20.08 3.95 -3.73
N VAL A 482 -20.50 4.92 -4.53
CA VAL A 482 -20.05 6.32 -4.45
C VAL A 482 -20.72 7.05 -3.29
N ASP A 483 -22.06 7.07 -3.23
CA ASP A 483 -22.78 7.94 -2.29
C ASP A 483 -22.97 7.33 -0.91
N LYS A 484 -23.13 6.00 -0.81
CA LYS A 484 -23.41 5.33 0.48
C LYS A 484 -22.17 4.73 1.13
N CYS A 485 -21.28 4.16 0.32
CA CYS A 485 -20.05 3.52 0.81
C CYS A 485 -18.83 4.44 0.72
N HIS A 486 -18.94 5.61 0.08
CA HIS A 486 -17.84 6.58 -0.09
C HIS A 486 -16.54 5.91 -0.57
N VAL A 487 -16.63 5.13 -1.66
CA VAL A 487 -15.54 4.26 -2.13
C VAL A 487 -14.18 4.96 -2.23
N PHE A 488 -14.13 6.23 -2.65
CA PHE A 488 -12.88 7.00 -2.77
C PHE A 488 -12.25 7.38 -1.43
N ASP A 489 -13.06 7.67 -0.40
CA ASP A 489 -12.56 7.85 0.96
C ASP A 489 -12.10 6.51 1.55
N PHE A 490 -12.85 5.44 1.24
CA PHE A 490 -12.52 4.08 1.67
C PHE A 490 -11.18 3.59 1.09
N ILE A 491 -10.81 4.00 -0.14
CA ILE A 491 -9.47 3.74 -0.71
C ILE A 491 -8.37 4.20 0.26
N SER A 492 -8.52 5.38 0.86
CA SER A 492 -7.54 5.90 1.82
C SER A 492 -7.48 5.03 3.08
N ALA A 493 -8.62 4.58 3.59
CA ALA A 493 -8.70 3.68 4.73
C ALA A 493 -8.10 2.30 4.42
N LEU A 494 -8.27 1.78 3.20
CA LEU A 494 -7.67 0.53 2.74
C LEU A 494 -6.15 0.62 2.75
N VAL A 495 -5.60 1.65 2.12
CA VAL A 495 -4.15 1.87 2.04
C VAL A 495 -3.52 2.01 3.44
N GLU A 496 -4.18 2.74 4.35
CA GLU A 496 -3.74 2.88 5.74
C GLU A 496 -3.78 1.54 6.50
N SER A 497 -4.87 0.77 6.33
CA SER A 497 -5.04 -0.53 6.99
C SER A 497 -4.01 -1.57 6.53
N LEU A 498 -3.45 -1.42 5.33
CA LEU A 498 -2.41 -2.31 4.80
C LEU A 498 -0.99 -1.88 5.20
N ARG A 499 -0.79 -0.70 5.80
CA ARG A 499 0.52 -0.22 6.24
C ARG A 499 1.25 -1.18 7.18
N PRO A 500 0.61 -1.78 8.22
CA PRO A 500 1.30 -2.67 9.15
C PRO A 500 1.90 -3.93 8.51
N ILE A 501 1.31 -4.39 7.40
CA ILE A 501 1.76 -5.59 6.67
C ILE A 501 2.62 -5.26 5.45
N SER A 502 2.78 -3.97 5.14
CA SER A 502 3.58 -3.44 4.03
C SER A 502 4.83 -2.78 4.60
N GLY A 503 5.98 -3.48 4.62
CA GLY A 503 7.18 -2.99 5.31
C GLY A 503 8.48 -3.68 4.89
N ALA A 504 9.61 -3.30 5.50
CA ALA A 504 10.99 -3.71 5.12
C ALA A 504 11.18 -5.21 4.78
N GLY A 505 10.32 -6.07 5.34
CA GLY A 505 10.26 -7.50 5.10
C GLY A 505 9.66 -7.97 3.77
N ASP A 506 8.89 -7.20 3.00
CA ASP A 506 8.42 -7.56 1.63
C ASP A 506 8.97 -6.61 0.54
N GLY A 507 9.67 -5.56 0.97
CA GLY A 507 10.23 -4.54 0.08
C GLY A 507 9.15 -3.64 -0.54
N GLY A 508 7.97 -3.56 0.08
CA GLY A 508 6.84 -2.74 -0.35
C GLY A 508 6.07 -3.28 -1.56
N MET A 509 6.39 -4.51 -2.02
CA MET A 509 5.84 -5.07 -3.26
C MET A 509 4.32 -5.20 -3.23
N LEU A 510 3.77 -5.76 -2.15
CA LEU A 510 2.33 -5.92 -2.00
C LEU A 510 1.65 -4.55 -2.03
N SER A 511 2.14 -3.59 -1.25
CA SER A 511 1.61 -2.22 -1.25
C SER A 511 1.65 -1.60 -2.65
N CYS A 512 2.75 -1.76 -3.40
CA CYS A 512 2.83 -1.24 -4.76
C CYS A 512 1.74 -1.84 -5.66
N TRP A 513 1.60 -3.16 -5.69
CA TRP A 513 0.62 -3.79 -6.58
C TRP A 513 -0.82 -3.50 -6.15
N VAL A 514 -1.12 -3.44 -4.85
CA VAL A 514 -2.43 -3.00 -4.36
C VAL A 514 -2.75 -1.58 -4.83
N ARG A 515 -1.77 -0.67 -4.75
CA ARG A 515 -1.93 0.72 -5.23
C ARG A 515 -2.18 0.78 -6.74
N VAL A 516 -1.55 -0.09 -7.53
CA VAL A 516 -1.85 -0.18 -8.98
C VAL A 516 -3.29 -0.62 -9.22
N GLU A 517 -3.79 -1.62 -8.50
CA GLU A 517 -5.19 -2.06 -8.62
C GLU A 517 -6.18 -0.94 -8.28
N LEU A 518 -5.89 -0.18 -7.22
CA LEU A 518 -6.70 0.96 -6.81
C LEU A 518 -6.59 2.12 -7.82
N LEU A 519 -5.44 2.28 -8.46
CA LEU A 519 -5.26 3.27 -9.53
C LEU A 519 -6.11 2.92 -10.76
N ASP A 520 -6.21 1.64 -11.12
CA ASP A 520 -7.08 1.18 -12.21
C ASP A 520 -8.57 1.44 -11.91
N LEU A 521 -8.98 1.26 -10.64
CA LEU A 521 -10.33 1.63 -10.19
C LEU A 521 -10.61 3.13 -10.36
N ILE A 522 -9.65 3.96 -9.96
CA ILE A 522 -9.76 5.42 -10.10
C ILE A 522 -9.77 5.81 -11.59
N ARG A 523 -8.89 5.23 -12.41
CA ARG A 523 -8.82 5.45 -13.86
C ARG A 523 -10.19 5.22 -14.50
N ALA A 524 -10.82 4.08 -14.23
CA ALA A 524 -12.15 3.78 -14.76
C ALA A 524 -13.22 4.76 -14.27
N SER A 525 -13.07 5.30 -13.06
CA SER A 525 -14.04 6.26 -12.50
C SER A 525 -13.99 7.64 -13.16
N VAL A 526 -12.80 8.16 -13.49
CA VAL A 526 -12.62 9.51 -14.04
C VAL A 526 -12.99 9.63 -15.52
N GLU A 527 -13.29 8.51 -16.19
CA GLU A 527 -13.91 8.52 -17.51
C GLU A 527 -15.38 8.96 -17.45
N HIS A 528 -16.01 8.85 -16.27
CA HIS A 528 -17.44 9.13 -16.07
C HIS A 528 -17.73 10.14 -14.95
N LEU A 529 -16.78 10.36 -14.04
CA LEU A 529 -16.87 11.33 -12.95
C LEU A 529 -16.04 12.57 -13.26
N ASP A 530 -16.55 13.72 -12.83
CA ASP A 530 -15.84 14.99 -12.89
C ASP A 530 -14.68 15.04 -11.87
N TYR A 531 -13.82 16.04 -12.02
CA TYR A 531 -12.78 16.37 -11.05
C TYR A 531 -13.41 16.83 -9.72
N ILE A 532 -13.49 15.90 -8.75
CA ILE A 532 -14.04 16.11 -7.41
C ILE A 532 -12.99 15.84 -6.31
N PRO A 533 -13.12 16.47 -5.12
CA PRO A 533 -12.13 16.36 -4.05
C PRO A 533 -11.84 14.93 -3.58
N GLU A 534 -12.86 14.07 -3.51
CA GLU A 534 -12.74 12.67 -3.07
C GLU A 534 -11.87 11.87 -4.03
N VAL A 535 -12.04 12.07 -5.34
CA VAL A 535 -11.22 11.42 -6.38
C VAL A 535 -9.77 11.90 -6.26
N VAL A 536 -9.54 13.21 -6.15
CA VAL A 536 -8.19 13.78 -6.04
C VAL A 536 -7.47 13.30 -4.79
N SER A 537 -8.17 13.25 -3.66
CA SER A 537 -7.66 12.71 -2.39
C SER A 537 -7.27 11.24 -2.53
N SER A 538 -8.12 10.42 -3.18
CA SER A 538 -7.84 9.01 -3.42
C SER A 538 -6.62 8.80 -4.33
N VAL A 539 -6.47 9.60 -5.39
CA VAL A 539 -5.29 9.60 -6.26
C VAL A 539 -4.05 9.91 -5.44
N LEU A 540 -4.04 11.05 -4.73
CA LEU A 540 -2.92 11.46 -3.89
C LEU A 540 -2.55 10.36 -2.90
N CYS A 541 -3.52 9.73 -2.23
CA CYS A 541 -3.27 8.61 -1.33
C CYS A 541 -2.54 7.45 -2.03
N VAL A 542 -2.96 7.07 -3.24
CA VAL A 542 -2.42 5.97 -4.02
C VAL A 542 -1.00 6.26 -4.54
N ILE A 543 -0.73 7.45 -5.06
CA ILE A 543 0.58 7.81 -5.63
C ILE A 543 1.62 8.27 -4.60
N SER A 544 1.19 8.83 -3.46
CA SER A 544 2.06 9.34 -2.39
C SER A 544 2.54 8.23 -1.46
N GLY A 545 2.85 7.05 -2.01
CA GLY A 545 3.27 5.85 -1.25
C GLY A 545 4.34 6.15 -0.19
N PRO A 546 4.41 5.34 0.89
CA PRO A 546 5.13 5.68 2.12
C PRO A 546 6.50 6.28 1.83
N THR A 547 6.63 7.57 2.16
CA THR A 547 7.84 8.38 2.03
C THR A 547 8.95 7.91 2.96
N ASP A 548 8.68 6.97 3.87
CA ASP A 548 9.66 6.40 4.79
C ASP A 548 10.79 5.63 4.07
N ASP A 549 10.59 5.25 2.80
CA ASP A 549 11.63 4.66 1.95
C ASP A 549 12.58 5.72 1.34
N CYS A 550 12.22 7.02 1.32
CA CYS A 550 13.09 8.07 0.74
C CYS A 550 14.41 8.28 1.52
N ASN A 551 14.52 7.73 2.73
CA ASN A 551 15.76 7.73 3.51
C ASN A 551 16.57 6.42 3.39
N GLN A 552 16.08 5.41 2.66
CA GLN A 552 16.89 4.24 2.35
C GLN A 552 17.66 4.49 1.06
N ILE A 553 18.90 4.94 1.26
CA ILE A 553 20.00 5.09 0.29
C ILE A 553 20.38 3.74 -0.39
N SER A 554 19.48 2.75 -0.45
CA SER A 554 19.78 1.37 -0.83
C SER A 554 18.71 0.64 -1.65
N SER A 555 17.73 1.31 -2.27
CA SER A 555 16.84 0.63 -3.23
C SER A 555 17.13 1.04 -4.68
N THR A 556 18.36 0.78 -5.13
CA THR A 556 18.77 0.84 -6.54
C THR A 556 18.11 -0.26 -7.41
N GLU A 557 17.13 -1.00 -6.87
CA GLU A 557 16.69 -2.30 -7.40
C GLU A 557 15.18 -2.40 -7.72
N ARG A 558 14.38 -1.33 -7.55
CA ARG A 558 12.96 -1.38 -7.91
C ARG A 558 12.79 -1.14 -9.42
N SER A 559 12.07 -2.05 -10.07
CA SER A 559 11.69 -1.92 -11.48
C SER A 559 10.70 -0.76 -11.65
N ASP A 560 11.06 0.23 -12.46
CA ASP A 560 10.23 1.40 -12.82
C ASP A 560 8.83 1.01 -13.34
N ALA A 561 8.67 -0.22 -13.85
CA ALA A 561 7.43 -0.72 -14.42
C ALA A 561 6.33 -1.09 -13.39
N CYS A 562 6.63 -1.04 -12.09
CA CYS A 562 5.68 -1.36 -11.00
C CYS A 562 5.31 -0.14 -10.14
N ASP A 563 5.86 1.04 -10.45
CA ASP A 563 5.60 2.26 -9.68
C ASP A 563 4.26 2.89 -10.11
N PRO A 564 3.28 3.04 -9.19
CA PRO A 564 2.01 3.71 -9.48
C PRO A 564 2.19 5.12 -10.06
N ARG A 565 3.27 5.83 -9.70
CA ARG A 565 3.55 7.18 -10.22
C ARG A 565 3.91 7.15 -11.71
N SER A 566 4.78 6.22 -12.09
CA SER A 566 5.18 6.03 -13.49
C SER A 566 4.00 5.55 -14.35
N ILE A 567 3.15 4.68 -13.81
CA ILE A 567 1.91 4.25 -14.47
C ILE A 567 0.97 5.44 -14.66
N PHE A 568 0.79 6.29 -13.64
CA PHE A 568 -0.03 7.50 -13.74
C PHE A 568 0.44 8.43 -14.85
N ILE A 569 1.74 8.74 -14.92
CA ILE A 569 2.31 9.68 -15.91
C ILE A 569 2.17 9.16 -17.34
N GLN A 570 2.26 7.85 -17.54
CA GLN A 570 2.19 7.23 -18.86
C GLN A 570 0.75 6.99 -19.32
N ASP A 571 -0.22 7.19 -18.43
CA ASP A 571 -1.62 6.97 -18.69
C ASP A 571 -2.32 8.28 -19.11
N PRO A 572 -2.77 8.39 -20.37
CA PRO A 572 -3.30 9.65 -20.87
C PRO A 572 -4.61 10.05 -20.19
N VAL A 573 -5.43 9.10 -19.73
CA VAL A 573 -6.70 9.43 -19.07
C VAL A 573 -6.44 10.03 -17.70
N LEU A 574 -5.53 9.44 -16.93
CA LEU A 574 -5.15 9.96 -15.62
C LEU A 574 -4.48 11.33 -15.73
N VAL A 575 -3.55 11.50 -16.69
CA VAL A 575 -2.91 12.80 -16.94
C VAL A 575 -3.93 13.86 -17.38
N ASP A 576 -4.78 13.55 -18.36
CA ASP A 576 -5.72 14.52 -18.92
C ASP A 576 -6.85 14.89 -17.96
N ARG A 577 -7.41 13.90 -17.24
CA ARG A 577 -8.59 14.11 -16.38
C ARG A 577 -8.26 14.59 -14.97
N ILE A 578 -7.04 14.34 -14.49
CA ILE A 578 -6.64 14.71 -13.11
C ILE A 578 -5.53 15.74 -13.13
N PHE A 579 -4.36 15.41 -13.69
CA PHE A 579 -3.18 16.27 -13.57
C PHE A 579 -3.34 17.57 -14.36
N ARG A 580 -3.75 17.50 -15.64
CA ARG A 580 -3.96 18.68 -16.49
C ARG A 580 -5.13 19.55 -16.02
N VAL A 581 -6.17 18.95 -15.44
CA VAL A 581 -7.27 19.70 -14.81
C VAL A 581 -6.78 20.44 -13.55
N ALA A 582 -5.94 19.81 -12.72
CA ALA A 582 -5.33 20.49 -11.58
C ALA A 582 -4.36 21.60 -12.04
N LYS A 583 -3.57 21.34 -13.09
CA LYS A 583 -2.65 22.30 -13.73
C LYS A 583 -3.41 23.53 -14.22
N SER A 584 -4.55 23.35 -14.89
CA SER A 584 -5.34 24.47 -15.43
C SER A 584 -6.04 25.30 -14.35
N ARG A 585 -6.25 24.76 -13.15
CA ARG A 585 -6.82 25.48 -12.00
C ARG A 585 -5.77 26.17 -11.13
N PHE A 586 -4.48 26.05 -11.44
CA PHE A 586 -3.39 26.67 -10.70
C PHE A 586 -3.23 28.16 -11.08
N PRO A 587 -2.91 29.07 -10.13
CA PRO A 587 -2.72 28.89 -8.68
C PRO A 587 -3.99 28.97 -7.83
N TYR A 588 -5.16 29.21 -8.42
CA TYR A 588 -6.43 29.28 -7.66
C TYR A 588 -6.68 28.05 -6.77
N GLU A 589 -6.44 26.83 -7.28
CA GLU A 589 -6.42 25.58 -6.49
C GLU A 589 -4.98 25.07 -6.27
N ALA A 590 -4.09 25.93 -5.76
CA ALA A 590 -2.66 25.61 -5.62
C ALA A 590 -2.35 24.30 -4.88
N MET A 591 -3.06 24.03 -3.78
CA MET A 591 -2.79 22.89 -2.90
C MET A 591 -2.85 21.54 -3.62
N ASN A 592 -3.89 21.32 -4.44
CA ASN A 592 -4.08 20.04 -5.13
C ASN A 592 -2.99 19.82 -6.18
N PHE A 593 -2.70 20.86 -6.98
CA PHE A 593 -1.66 20.79 -8.00
C PHE A 593 -0.27 20.57 -7.39
N LEU A 594 0.10 21.33 -6.35
CA LEU A 594 1.40 21.17 -5.69
C LEU A 594 1.56 19.78 -5.07
N LYS A 595 0.53 19.26 -4.39
CA LYS A 595 0.56 17.89 -3.84
C LYS A 595 0.71 16.82 -4.93
N LEU A 596 0.04 16.99 -6.08
CA LEU A 596 0.20 16.09 -7.23
C LEU A 596 1.62 16.17 -7.79
N CYS A 597 2.16 17.38 -7.97
CA CYS A 597 3.54 17.59 -8.42
C CYS A 597 4.54 16.89 -7.50
N ARG A 598 4.40 17.05 -6.18
CA ARG A 598 5.27 16.40 -5.18
C ARG A 598 5.18 14.89 -5.25
N ALA A 599 3.96 14.36 -5.22
CA ALA A 599 3.74 12.92 -5.23
C ALA A 599 4.27 12.24 -6.50
N LEU A 600 4.22 12.93 -7.64
CA LEU A 600 4.73 12.43 -8.92
C LEU A 600 6.22 12.72 -9.15
N SER A 601 6.83 13.65 -8.42
CA SER A 601 8.26 14.02 -8.56
C SER A 601 9.21 12.84 -8.30
N GLY A 602 8.78 11.88 -7.48
CA GLY A 602 9.52 10.65 -7.21
C GLY A 602 9.44 9.58 -8.30
N SER A 603 8.84 9.86 -9.46
CA SER A 603 8.86 8.94 -10.61
C SER A 603 10.23 8.91 -11.29
N SER A 604 10.56 7.76 -11.90
CA SER A 604 11.76 7.56 -12.71
C SER A 604 11.63 8.08 -14.15
N VAL A 605 10.48 8.64 -14.53
CA VAL A 605 10.24 9.14 -15.89
C VAL A 605 10.97 10.46 -16.10
N VAL A 606 11.92 10.45 -17.03
CA VAL A 606 12.76 11.59 -17.43
C VAL A 606 12.73 11.77 -18.95
N ASP A 607 13.02 12.97 -19.44
CA ASP A 607 13.26 13.21 -20.87
C ASP A 607 14.67 12.76 -21.31
N ASP A 608 14.99 13.02 -22.57
CA ASP A 608 16.30 12.79 -23.19
C ASP A 608 17.43 13.59 -22.50
N ASP A 609 17.12 14.74 -21.89
CA ASP A 609 18.06 15.59 -21.16
C ASP A 609 18.22 15.17 -19.69
N GLY A 610 17.44 14.19 -19.22
CA GLY A 610 17.43 13.69 -17.84
C GLY A 610 16.62 14.55 -16.86
N LEU A 611 15.85 15.52 -17.33
CA LEU A 611 14.94 16.35 -16.52
C LEU A 611 13.69 15.52 -16.14
N PRO A 612 13.27 15.50 -14.86
CA PRO A 612 12.06 14.79 -14.45
C PRO A 612 10.79 15.33 -15.14
N TYR A 613 9.83 14.44 -15.43
CA TYR A 613 8.56 14.80 -16.08
C TYR A 613 7.87 16.03 -15.44
N ILE A 614 7.77 16.04 -14.10
CA ILE A 614 7.14 17.16 -13.39
C ILE A 614 7.91 18.47 -13.55
N ALA A 615 9.25 18.43 -13.61
CA ALA A 615 10.04 19.64 -13.85
C ALA A 615 9.82 20.19 -15.26
N GLN A 616 9.60 19.34 -16.27
CA GLN A 616 9.25 19.77 -17.64
C GLN A 616 7.87 20.46 -17.66
N GLU A 617 6.87 19.85 -17.00
CA GLU A 617 5.52 20.42 -16.92
C GLU A 617 5.48 21.78 -16.20
N LEU A 618 6.40 22.00 -15.26
CA LEU A 618 6.55 23.26 -14.53
C LEU A 618 7.44 24.29 -15.26
N GLU A 619 8.30 23.85 -16.18
CA GLU A 619 9.13 24.76 -16.98
C GLU A 619 8.29 25.57 -17.97
N SER A 620 7.23 24.96 -18.53
CA SER A 620 6.26 25.61 -19.43
C SER A 620 4.82 25.34 -18.98
N MET A 621 4.24 26.33 -18.30
CA MET A 621 2.81 26.39 -18.01
C MET A 621 2.10 27.13 -19.13
N GLU A 622 0.95 26.64 -19.58
CA GLU A 622 0.16 27.27 -20.66
C GLU A 622 -0.97 28.16 -20.13
N THR A 623 -1.34 27.97 -18.86
CA THR A 623 -2.51 28.61 -18.26
C THR A 623 -2.23 29.08 -16.84
N TYR A 624 -2.91 30.17 -16.47
CA TYR A 624 -2.85 30.78 -15.16
C TYR A 624 -4.26 31.19 -14.71
N THR A 625 -4.70 30.69 -13.56
CA THR A 625 -6.08 30.87 -13.07
C THR A 625 -6.12 31.67 -11.78
N GLN A 626 -6.84 32.78 -11.79
CA GLN A 626 -6.99 33.64 -10.61
C GLN A 626 -8.41 34.19 -10.45
N VAL A 627 -8.70 34.63 -9.22
CA VAL A 627 -9.92 35.38 -8.91
C VAL A 627 -9.74 36.81 -9.42
N VAL A 628 -10.69 37.29 -10.21
CA VAL A 628 -10.65 38.68 -10.67
C VAL A 628 -11.09 39.61 -9.55
N ALA A 629 -10.27 40.63 -9.26
CA ALA A 629 -10.54 41.60 -8.20
C ALA A 629 -11.95 42.23 -8.35
N PRO A 630 -12.72 42.39 -7.24
CA PRO A 630 -14.04 43.01 -7.30
C PRO A 630 -14.00 44.40 -7.94
N GLY A 631 -14.62 44.54 -9.11
CA GLY A 631 -14.68 45.81 -9.85
C GLY A 631 -13.59 46.00 -10.91
N PHE A 632 -12.70 45.03 -11.15
CA PHE A 632 -11.80 45.06 -12.31
C PHE A 632 -12.61 44.99 -13.62
N GLN A 633 -12.48 46.01 -14.46
CA GLN A 633 -13.18 46.13 -15.75
C GLN A 633 -12.23 45.94 -16.95
N GLY A 634 -11.00 45.49 -16.70
CA GLY A 634 -9.96 45.35 -17.73
C GLY A 634 -10.09 44.11 -18.61
N TYR A 635 -11.28 43.51 -18.73
CA TYR A 635 -11.56 42.39 -19.62
C TYR A 635 -12.94 42.55 -20.28
N GLN A 636 -13.10 41.98 -21.49
CA GLN A 636 -14.37 41.95 -22.23
C GLN A 636 -14.72 40.53 -22.66
N PRO A 637 -16.02 40.18 -22.73
CA PRO A 637 -16.44 38.93 -23.36
C PRO A 637 -16.11 38.94 -24.85
N ILE A 638 -15.71 37.78 -25.37
CA ILE A 638 -15.46 37.55 -26.79
C ILE A 638 -16.20 36.26 -27.20
N ARG A 639 -16.54 36.14 -28.48
CA ARG A 639 -17.16 34.91 -29.03
C ARG A 639 -18.40 34.46 -28.24
N GLU A 640 -19.28 35.41 -27.93
CA GLU A 640 -20.52 35.15 -27.19
C GLU A 640 -21.45 34.17 -27.94
N ASP A 641 -21.30 34.06 -29.26
CA ASP A 641 -22.00 33.11 -30.11
C ASP A 641 -21.60 31.65 -29.87
N GLU A 642 -20.40 31.39 -29.33
CA GLU A 642 -19.90 30.03 -29.04
C GLU A 642 -20.41 29.48 -27.69
N ASN A 643 -21.06 30.29 -26.85
CA ASN A 643 -21.50 29.93 -25.48
C ASN A 643 -20.41 29.28 -24.60
N ALA A 644 -19.13 29.57 -24.87
CA ALA A 644 -17.98 28.98 -24.20
C ALA A 644 -17.36 29.88 -23.12
N ASN A 645 -18.03 30.99 -22.77
CA ASN A 645 -17.63 31.96 -21.74
C ASN A 645 -16.19 32.51 -21.93
N PHE A 646 -15.80 32.79 -23.19
CA PHE A 646 -14.50 33.37 -23.49
C PHE A 646 -14.45 34.87 -23.19
N VAL A 647 -13.30 35.32 -22.72
CA VAL A 647 -12.98 36.72 -22.44
C VAL A 647 -11.61 37.09 -23.00
N SER A 648 -11.34 38.38 -23.17
CA SER A 648 -10.02 38.91 -23.54
C SER A 648 -9.65 40.08 -22.65
N LEU A 649 -8.38 40.16 -22.26
CA LEU A 649 -7.85 41.29 -21.50
C LEU A 649 -7.75 42.55 -22.35
N ILE A 650 -8.30 43.65 -21.84
CA ILE A 650 -8.19 45.00 -22.38
C ILE A 650 -7.05 45.75 -21.72
N GLN A 651 -6.68 45.37 -20.50
CA GLN A 651 -5.58 45.94 -19.73
C GLN A 651 -4.70 44.81 -19.20
N PRO A 652 -3.37 45.03 -19.09
CA PRO A 652 -2.49 44.07 -18.43
C PRO A 652 -2.98 43.77 -17.02
N LEU A 653 -2.91 42.50 -16.62
CA LEU A 653 -3.42 42.03 -15.35
C LEU A 653 -2.25 41.44 -14.54
N PRO A 654 -1.88 42.03 -13.39
CA PRO A 654 -0.85 41.44 -12.54
C PRO A 654 -1.30 40.09 -12.00
N MET A 655 -0.36 39.15 -11.93
CA MET A 655 -0.55 37.87 -11.24
C MET A 655 -0.70 38.12 -9.75
N GLN A 656 -1.80 37.67 -9.16
CA GLN A 656 -2.22 38.05 -7.81
C GLN A 656 -1.19 37.66 -6.74
N GLU A 657 -0.56 36.50 -6.87
CA GLU A 657 0.39 35.95 -5.88
C GLU A 657 1.74 36.70 -5.88
N THR A 658 2.05 37.42 -6.97
CA THR A 658 3.32 38.15 -7.14
C THR A 658 3.12 39.66 -7.20
N ALA A 659 1.88 40.13 -7.14
CA ALA A 659 1.54 41.55 -7.15
C ALA A 659 2.13 42.26 -5.92
N MET A 660 3.12 43.12 -6.15
CA MET A 660 3.62 44.01 -5.11
C MET A 660 2.60 45.10 -4.82
N SER A 661 2.30 45.36 -3.55
CA SER A 661 1.57 46.57 -3.15
C SER A 661 2.43 47.79 -3.51
N GLU A 662 2.09 48.47 -4.61
CA GLU A 662 2.78 49.68 -5.03
C GLU A 662 2.61 50.81 -3.99
N SER A 663 3.74 51.40 -3.60
CA SER A 663 3.81 52.85 -3.53
C SER A 663 4.76 53.30 -4.65
N PRO A 664 4.29 54.06 -5.67
CA PRO A 664 5.15 54.60 -6.70
C PRO A 664 5.91 55.78 -6.09
N THR A 665 7.13 55.54 -5.65
CA THR A 665 8.09 56.63 -5.41
C THR A 665 9.22 56.49 -6.41
N GLU A 666 9.24 57.44 -7.34
CA GLU A 666 10.27 57.73 -8.33
C GLU A 666 11.69 57.51 -7.76
N TYR A 667 12.33 56.38 -8.04
CA TYR A 667 13.79 56.29 -8.08
C TYR A 667 14.24 55.27 -9.12
N GLU A 668 14.86 55.82 -10.16
CA GLU A 668 15.80 55.26 -11.15
C GLU A 668 15.70 53.76 -11.50
N SER A 669 15.28 53.56 -12.74
CA SER A 669 15.35 52.33 -13.52
C SER A 669 16.72 51.65 -13.43
N THR A 670 16.82 50.60 -12.62
CA THR A 670 17.76 49.50 -12.87
C THR A 670 17.09 48.52 -13.82
N SER A 671 17.79 48.17 -14.89
CA SER A 671 17.34 47.35 -16.03
C SER A 671 16.77 45.97 -15.66
N ASN A 672 17.03 45.48 -14.45
CA ASN A 672 16.47 44.21 -13.96
C ASN A 672 15.04 44.35 -13.41
N ILE A 673 14.65 45.53 -12.89
CA ILE A 673 13.30 45.79 -12.34
C ILE A 673 12.24 45.74 -13.44
N VAL A 674 12.58 46.23 -14.65
CA VAL A 674 11.67 46.24 -15.80
C VAL A 674 11.44 44.83 -16.35
N VAL A 675 12.46 43.95 -16.30
CA VAL A 675 12.35 42.56 -16.77
C VAL A 675 11.58 41.68 -15.76
N LEU A 676 11.76 41.89 -14.45
CA LEU A 676 11.00 41.20 -13.39
C LEU A 676 9.49 41.49 -13.45
N ALA A 677 9.12 42.74 -13.76
CA ALA A 677 7.72 43.16 -13.82
C ALA A 677 6.99 42.63 -15.05
N GLU A 678 7.70 42.25 -16.12
CA GLU A 678 7.09 41.72 -17.35
C GLU A 678 6.71 40.23 -17.22
N SER A 679 7.46 39.42 -16.45
CA SER A 679 7.18 37.97 -16.28
C SER A 679 6.06 37.65 -15.29
N CYS A 680 5.59 38.62 -14.50
CA CYS A 680 4.52 38.46 -13.50
C CYS A 680 3.23 39.22 -13.88
N VAL A 681 3.11 39.64 -15.14
CA VAL A 681 1.96 40.39 -15.65
C VAL A 681 1.41 39.67 -16.88
N ILE A 682 0.12 39.34 -16.82
CA ILE A 682 -0.58 38.77 -17.96
C ILE A 682 -0.78 39.89 -18.98
N PRO A 683 -0.33 39.71 -20.23
CA PRO A 683 -0.35 40.77 -21.23
C PRO A 683 -1.79 41.12 -21.64
N GLN A 684 -1.94 42.33 -22.18
CA GLN A 684 -3.16 42.72 -22.87
C GLN A 684 -3.44 41.73 -24.02
N GLU A 685 -4.72 41.57 -24.37
CA GLU A 685 -5.25 40.68 -25.41
C GLU A 685 -5.17 39.18 -25.07
N ALA A 686 -4.60 38.80 -23.91
CA ALA A 686 -4.61 37.42 -23.47
C ALA A 686 -6.05 36.87 -23.39
N LEU A 687 -6.22 35.66 -23.94
CA LEU A 687 -7.50 34.97 -23.97
C LEU A 687 -7.76 34.30 -22.62
N GLY A 688 -8.95 34.48 -22.08
CA GLY A 688 -9.39 33.81 -20.87
C GLY A 688 -10.69 33.04 -21.06
N GLN A 689 -10.96 32.12 -20.15
CA GLN A 689 -12.23 31.40 -20.07
C GLN A 689 -12.75 31.51 -18.63
N VAL A 690 -14.01 31.91 -18.46
CA VAL A 690 -14.63 32.00 -17.13
C VAL A 690 -14.92 30.58 -16.64
N VAL A 691 -14.22 30.17 -15.58
CA VAL A 691 -14.33 28.83 -14.95
C VAL A 691 -15.45 28.83 -13.91
N ASN A 692 -15.63 29.95 -13.20
CA ASN A 692 -16.70 30.11 -12.22
C ASN A 692 -17.32 31.52 -12.34
N GLU A 693 -18.63 31.57 -12.55
CA GLU A 693 -19.44 32.79 -12.64
C GLU A 693 -19.82 33.38 -11.28
N SER A 694 -19.23 32.87 -10.20
CA SER A 694 -19.27 33.48 -8.87
C SER A 694 -18.91 34.96 -8.93
N LYS A 695 -19.33 35.74 -7.93
CA LYS A 695 -18.89 37.14 -7.77
C LYS A 695 -18.03 37.22 -6.51
N PRO A 696 -16.71 37.42 -6.62
CA PRO A 696 -15.89 37.64 -7.83
C PRO A 696 -15.72 36.40 -8.74
N ALA A 697 -15.51 36.63 -10.03
CA ALA A 697 -15.40 35.58 -11.05
C ALA A 697 -14.00 34.96 -11.06
N VAL A 698 -13.92 33.67 -11.39
CA VAL A 698 -12.66 32.94 -11.55
C VAL A 698 -12.41 32.75 -13.04
N ILE A 699 -11.28 33.25 -13.53
CA ILE A 699 -10.95 33.21 -14.96
C ILE A 699 -9.60 32.51 -15.13
N MET A 700 -9.59 31.53 -16.04
CA MET A 700 -8.38 30.87 -16.51
C MET A 700 -7.85 31.66 -17.71
N TRP A 701 -6.63 32.17 -17.62
CA TRP A 701 -5.95 32.92 -18.68
C TRP A 701 -4.97 32.02 -19.41
N HIS A 702 -4.96 32.08 -20.74
CA HIS A 702 -3.95 31.43 -21.58
C HIS A 702 -2.71 32.32 -21.59
N HIS A 703 -1.75 31.99 -20.73
CA HIS A 703 -0.54 32.75 -20.52
C HIS A 703 0.60 31.77 -20.26
N GLU A 704 1.64 31.87 -21.09
CA GLU A 704 2.82 31.01 -20.96
C GLU A 704 3.80 31.61 -19.95
N TYR A 705 4.21 30.81 -18.95
CA TYR A 705 5.19 31.23 -17.95
C TYR A 705 5.97 30.03 -17.36
N ASN A 706 7.14 30.33 -16.79
CA ASN A 706 7.92 29.37 -16.02
C ASN A 706 7.41 29.29 -14.58
N CYS A 707 6.84 28.13 -14.21
CA CYS A 707 6.26 27.94 -12.87
C CYS A 707 7.34 27.90 -11.78
N LEU A 708 8.52 27.34 -12.06
CA LEU A 708 9.59 27.25 -11.06
C LEU A 708 10.06 28.63 -10.61
N GLY A 709 10.26 29.56 -11.55
CA GLY A 709 10.58 30.96 -11.25
C GLY A 709 9.42 31.67 -10.54
N PHE A 710 8.18 31.47 -11.01
CA PHE A 710 6.98 31.99 -10.34
C PHE A 710 6.88 31.54 -8.87
N LEU A 711 7.11 30.25 -8.58
CA LEU A 711 7.12 29.71 -7.22
C LEU A 711 8.24 30.33 -6.37
N GLY A 712 9.41 30.59 -6.96
CA GLY A 712 10.50 31.31 -6.30
C GLY A 712 10.10 32.73 -5.88
N ILE A 713 9.49 33.49 -6.78
CA ILE A 713 8.96 34.84 -6.51
C ILE A 713 7.86 34.77 -5.44
N TRP A 714 6.98 33.77 -5.51
CA TRP A 714 5.92 33.58 -4.53
C TRP A 714 6.47 33.32 -3.11
N LEU A 715 7.55 32.54 -2.98
CA LEU A 715 8.27 32.38 -1.72
C LEU A 715 8.96 33.67 -1.25
N GLU A 716 9.52 34.45 -2.17
CA GLU A 716 10.15 35.75 -1.86
C GLU A 716 9.12 36.76 -1.28
N GLN A 717 7.84 36.66 -1.65
CA GLN A 717 6.80 37.47 -1.01
C GLN A 717 6.57 37.09 0.47
N ALA A 718 6.77 35.82 0.83
CA ALA A 718 6.67 35.37 2.22
C ALA A 718 7.78 35.97 3.11
N THR A 719 8.95 36.30 2.55
CA THR A 719 10.04 36.96 3.31
C THR A 719 9.82 38.47 3.43
N ASN A 720 9.35 39.14 2.37
CA ASN A 720 9.21 40.60 2.30
C ASN A 720 7.95 41.16 2.99
N SER A 721 6.93 40.34 3.22
CA SER A 721 5.66 40.76 3.80
C SER A 721 5.75 41.01 5.31
N ARG A 722 6.10 42.25 5.68
CA ARG A 722 5.79 42.80 7.01
C ARG A 722 4.40 43.46 7.09
N ARG A 723 3.69 43.71 5.98
CA ARG A 723 2.45 44.52 5.94
C ARG A 723 1.47 44.30 4.76
N SER A 724 1.41 43.13 4.11
CA SER A 724 0.41 42.87 3.04
C SER A 724 -0.61 41.81 3.48
N ASP A 725 -1.86 41.94 3.04
CA ASP A 725 -2.95 40.96 3.22
C ASP A 725 -2.81 39.74 2.29
N GLN A 726 -1.74 39.68 1.47
CA GLN A 726 -1.47 38.64 0.46
C GLN A 726 -0.29 37.74 0.83
N ILE A 727 -0.17 37.35 2.11
CA ILE A 727 0.85 36.38 2.53
C ILE A 727 0.43 34.98 2.02
N PRO A 728 1.34 34.20 1.40
CA PRO A 728 1.04 32.82 1.04
C PRO A 728 0.73 32.02 2.30
N ASP A 729 -0.25 31.12 2.23
CA ASP A 729 -0.55 30.24 3.37
C ASP A 729 0.69 29.41 3.76
N ASP A 730 0.91 29.21 5.06
CA ASP A 730 2.04 28.44 5.59
C ASP A 730 2.04 27.01 5.00
N GLU A 731 0.85 26.44 4.75
CA GLU A 731 0.71 25.15 4.08
C GLU A 731 1.22 25.19 2.63
N ILE A 732 0.90 26.25 1.87
CA ILE A 732 1.36 26.41 0.49
C ILE A 732 2.88 26.60 0.46
N ILE A 733 3.44 27.40 1.38
CA ILE A 733 4.90 27.59 1.50
C ILE A 733 5.58 26.24 1.74
N ALA A 734 5.05 25.43 2.67
CA ALA A 734 5.61 24.11 2.96
C ALA A 734 5.55 23.16 1.75
N GLU A 735 4.45 23.20 0.98
CA GLU A 735 4.31 22.39 -0.24
C GLU A 735 5.27 22.85 -1.35
N ILE A 736 5.49 24.15 -1.54
CA ILE A 736 6.45 24.67 -2.54
C ILE A 736 7.88 24.26 -2.17
N VAL A 737 8.28 24.45 -0.91
CA VAL A 737 9.61 24.03 -0.42
C VAL A 737 9.79 22.52 -0.53
N GLY A 738 8.75 21.77 -0.19
CA GLY A 738 8.71 20.31 -0.35
C GLY A 738 8.89 19.89 -1.80
N LEU A 739 8.21 20.54 -2.74
CA LEU A 739 8.34 20.28 -4.18
C LEU A 739 9.76 20.52 -4.69
N PHE A 740 10.40 21.62 -4.31
CA PHE A 740 11.81 21.84 -4.69
C PHE A 740 12.73 20.74 -4.13
N ALA A 741 12.53 20.32 -2.87
CA ALA A 741 13.30 19.24 -2.28
C ALA A 741 13.09 17.90 -3.02
N ASP A 742 11.84 17.57 -3.34
CA ASP A 742 11.45 16.33 -4.04
C ASP A 742 12.02 16.30 -5.47
N LEU A 743 11.93 17.41 -6.22
CA LEU A 743 12.49 17.54 -7.57
C LEU A 743 14.02 17.44 -7.59
N ILE A 744 14.71 18.10 -6.66
CA ILE A 744 16.18 18.04 -6.55
C ILE A 744 16.62 16.62 -6.17
N THR A 745 15.92 15.99 -5.22
CA THR A 745 16.22 14.60 -4.80
C THR A 745 16.04 13.63 -5.97
N SER A 746 14.94 13.75 -6.71
CA SER A 746 14.67 12.95 -7.91
C SER A 746 15.75 13.15 -8.98
N ALA A 747 16.12 14.39 -9.27
CA ALA A 747 17.19 14.70 -10.21
C ALA A 747 18.55 14.09 -9.78
N GLN A 748 18.88 14.11 -8.48
CA GLN A 748 20.10 13.48 -7.96
C GLN A 748 20.08 11.95 -8.05
N ILE A 749 18.93 11.31 -7.81
CA ILE A 749 18.78 9.86 -7.94
C ILE A 749 18.98 9.44 -9.40
N ASN A 750 18.34 10.15 -10.33
CA ASN A 750 18.45 9.89 -11.76
C ASN A 750 19.85 10.21 -12.30
N SER A 751 20.49 11.27 -11.79
CA SER A 751 21.87 11.65 -12.11
C SER A 751 22.86 10.55 -11.73
N LYS A 752 22.75 9.93 -10.54
CA LYS A 752 23.59 8.78 -10.15
C LYS A 752 23.41 7.56 -11.05
N ARG A 753 22.21 7.40 -11.65
CA ARG A 753 21.89 6.31 -12.58
C ARG A 753 22.48 6.56 -13.97
N ASN A 754 22.50 7.83 -14.42
CA ASN A 754 22.81 8.21 -15.80
C ASN A 754 24.15 8.95 -15.99
N GLY A 755 24.82 9.37 -14.91
CA GLY A 755 26.11 10.08 -14.92
C GLY A 755 26.04 11.58 -15.29
N THR A 756 24.87 12.23 -15.13
CA THR A 756 24.63 13.62 -15.54
C THR A 756 24.38 14.54 -14.34
N ASP A 757 25.41 15.24 -13.85
CA ASP A 757 25.33 16.07 -12.62
C ASP A 757 24.62 17.44 -12.80
N SER A 758 24.21 17.83 -14.01
CA SER A 758 23.76 19.20 -14.31
C SER A 758 22.28 19.51 -14.06
N VAL A 759 21.41 18.50 -13.89
CA VAL A 759 19.95 18.68 -13.88
C VAL A 759 19.44 19.36 -12.60
N ALA A 760 19.93 18.93 -11.43
CA ALA A 760 19.54 19.55 -10.16
C ALA A 760 19.93 21.04 -10.09
N LYS A 761 21.06 21.40 -10.70
CA LYS A 761 21.52 22.79 -10.82
C LYS A 761 20.58 23.61 -11.70
N ARG A 762 20.16 23.07 -12.85
CA ARG A 762 19.18 23.72 -13.76
C ARG A 762 17.87 24.06 -13.02
N ILE A 763 17.37 23.14 -12.19
CA ILE A 763 16.14 23.37 -11.39
C ILE A 763 16.33 24.53 -10.40
N LEU A 764 17.46 24.58 -9.70
CA LEU A 764 17.78 25.68 -8.78
C LEU A 764 17.95 27.03 -9.50
N GLU A 765 18.57 27.02 -10.68
CA GLU A 765 18.71 28.22 -11.52
C GLU A 765 17.36 28.73 -11.99
N MET A 766 16.47 27.86 -12.48
CA MET A 766 15.10 28.23 -12.88
C MET A 766 14.28 28.76 -11.70
N ALA A 767 14.38 28.14 -10.52
CA ALA A 767 13.67 28.59 -9.33
C ALA A 767 14.23 29.90 -8.75
N SER A 768 15.47 30.27 -9.11
CA SER A 768 16.08 31.54 -8.73
C SER A 768 15.85 32.64 -9.77
N ASP A 769 15.27 32.30 -10.92
CA ASP A 769 15.01 33.26 -11.99
C ASP A 769 13.93 34.26 -11.55
N GLY A 770 14.20 35.54 -11.77
CA GLY A 770 13.29 36.62 -11.36
C GLY A 770 13.28 37.00 -9.88
N LEU A 771 14.26 36.56 -9.05
CA LEU A 771 14.39 37.04 -7.66
C LEU A 771 15.05 38.44 -7.59
N ASN A 772 14.56 39.31 -6.69
CA ASN A 772 14.91 40.74 -6.70
C ASN A 772 16.29 41.09 -6.06
N ARG A 773 16.81 40.21 -5.21
CA ARG A 773 17.89 40.53 -4.25
C ARG A 773 19.30 40.02 -4.59
N HIS A 774 19.58 39.61 -5.82
CA HIS A 774 20.75 38.73 -6.12
C HIS A 774 20.77 37.47 -5.22
N GLY A 775 19.64 37.17 -4.58
CA GLY A 775 19.47 35.99 -3.74
C GLY A 775 19.14 34.82 -4.63
N ASP A 776 19.72 33.67 -4.31
CA ASP A 776 19.26 32.40 -4.86
C ASP A 776 18.04 31.91 -4.06
N ILE A 777 17.31 30.96 -4.64
CA ILE A 777 16.18 30.30 -3.98
C ILE A 777 16.57 29.69 -2.63
N ILE A 778 17.83 29.27 -2.48
CA ILE A 778 18.39 28.72 -1.26
C ILE A 778 18.36 29.78 -0.14
N SER A 779 18.81 30.99 -0.43
CA SER A 779 18.81 32.12 0.51
C SER A 779 17.39 32.50 0.95
N VAL A 780 16.43 32.50 0.02
CA VAL A 780 15.01 32.76 0.33
C VAL A 780 14.47 31.72 1.30
N ILE A 781 14.74 30.42 1.04
CA ILE A 781 14.31 29.33 1.93
C ILE A 781 14.96 29.44 3.32
N PHE A 782 16.24 29.80 3.40
CA PHE A 782 16.91 30.02 4.68
C PHE A 782 16.33 31.20 5.46
N GLU A 783 15.95 32.29 4.80
CA GLU A 783 15.30 33.43 5.45
C GLU A 783 13.91 33.05 5.99
N ILE A 784 13.12 32.29 5.23
CA ILE A 784 11.83 31.73 5.69
C ILE A 784 12.05 30.85 6.92
N PHE A 785 13.04 29.96 6.86
CA PHE A 785 13.38 29.05 7.95
C PHE A 785 13.79 29.82 9.21
N GLU A 786 14.69 30.81 9.10
CA GLU A 786 15.13 31.63 10.22
C GLU A 786 13.97 32.40 10.86
N ARG A 787 13.10 33.01 10.05
CA ARG A 787 11.90 33.71 10.52
C ARG A 787 10.96 32.77 11.30
N ASN A 788 10.75 31.55 10.80
CA ASN A 788 9.94 30.54 11.47
C ASN A 788 10.56 30.06 12.79
N LEU A 789 11.88 29.89 12.85
CA LEU A 789 12.59 29.60 14.10
C LEU A 789 12.45 30.74 15.12
N GLN A 790 12.62 32.00 14.70
CA GLN A 790 12.46 33.16 15.59
C GLN A 790 11.02 33.26 16.13
N ASN A 791 10.01 32.95 15.30
CA ASN A 791 8.60 32.93 15.70
C ASN A 791 8.31 31.82 16.73
N THR A 792 8.87 30.62 16.57
CA THR A 792 8.69 29.52 17.52
C THR A 792 9.39 29.78 18.86
N ILE A 793 10.60 30.37 18.83
CA ILE A 793 11.32 30.81 20.04
C ILE A 793 10.53 31.89 20.79
N SER A 794 9.97 32.86 20.08
CA SER A 794 9.16 33.95 20.66
C SER A 794 7.85 33.44 21.30
N LYS A 795 7.22 32.41 20.71
CA LYS A 795 6.04 31.73 21.28
C LYS A 795 6.37 30.93 22.54
N ARG A 796 7.59 30.39 22.68
CA ARG A 796 8.04 29.72 23.92
C ARG A 796 8.40 30.70 25.04
N GLY A 797 8.90 31.89 24.71
CA GLY A 797 9.28 32.92 25.69
C GLY A 797 8.12 33.69 26.33
N SER A 798 6.90 33.57 25.79
CA SER A 798 5.71 34.35 26.20
C SER A 798 4.73 33.61 27.12
N SER A 799 5.17 32.53 27.80
CA SER A 799 4.44 31.99 28.95
C SER A 799 5.37 31.68 30.13
N PRO A 800 5.40 32.60 31.11
CA PRO A 800 5.43 32.17 32.50
C PRO A 800 4.33 32.89 33.31
N GLN A 801 3.44 32.08 33.89
CA GLN A 801 2.66 32.27 35.14
C GLN A 801 1.11 32.30 35.06
N SER A 802 0.55 31.41 35.91
CA SER A 802 -0.82 31.31 36.46
C SER A 802 -1.87 30.62 35.57
N THR A 803 -2.56 29.55 35.94
CA THR A 803 -2.74 28.86 37.24
C THR A 803 -3.42 27.49 37.02
N THR A 804 -2.86 26.46 37.66
CA THR A 804 -3.47 25.33 38.39
C THR A 804 -4.94 24.89 38.14
N SER A 805 -5.08 23.57 37.89
CA SER A 805 -6.15 22.62 38.27
C SER A 805 -7.62 22.90 37.87
N TYR A 806 -8.24 21.97 37.13
CA TYR A 806 -9.35 21.14 37.61
C TYR A 806 -9.49 19.85 36.77
N ILE A 807 -9.74 18.77 37.49
CA ILE A 807 -9.91 17.38 37.06
C ILE A 807 -11.34 17.18 36.51
N PHE A 808 -11.50 16.31 35.50
CA PHE A 808 -12.76 15.75 34.92
C PHE A 808 -13.74 15.20 36.00
N PRO A 809 -15.09 15.01 35.77
CA PRO A 809 -15.62 14.18 34.67
C PRO A 809 -17.06 14.41 34.11
N SER A 810 -17.32 13.73 32.97
CA SER A 810 -18.56 13.03 32.56
C SER A 810 -19.43 13.55 31.37
N LEU A 811 -19.54 12.65 30.37
CA LEU A 811 -20.73 12.22 29.59
C LEU A 811 -21.57 13.25 28.79
N TYR A 812 -21.44 13.25 27.44
CA TYR A 812 -22.48 12.81 26.46
C TYR A 812 -22.07 13.06 24.98
N LYS A 813 -22.17 11.99 24.18
CA LYS A 813 -22.32 11.82 22.71
C LYS A 813 -22.23 13.04 21.74
N ARG A 814 -21.28 12.96 20.78
CA ARG A 814 -21.48 12.85 19.29
C ARG A 814 -20.10 12.82 18.59
N PRO A 815 -19.85 11.97 17.56
CA PRO A 815 -18.57 11.96 16.85
C PRO A 815 -18.62 12.91 15.64
N TYR A 816 -17.70 13.88 15.59
CA TYR A 816 -17.25 14.53 14.36
C TYR A 816 -15.77 14.22 14.20
N SER A 817 -15.44 13.81 12.98
CA SER A 817 -14.12 13.64 12.38
C SER A 817 -13.05 14.60 12.94
N ARG A 818 -11.97 14.03 13.48
CA ARG A 818 -10.65 14.66 13.55
C ARG A 818 -9.62 13.65 13.05
N TYR A 819 -9.28 13.80 11.78
CA TYR A 819 -8.01 13.34 11.24
C TYR A 819 -6.92 14.28 11.73
N SER A 820 -6.02 13.76 12.55
CA SER A 820 -4.68 14.28 12.75
C SER A 820 -3.75 13.07 12.74
N GLY A 821 -3.24 12.72 11.57
CA GLY A 821 -2.04 11.88 11.49
C GLY A 821 -0.87 12.60 12.16
N PRO A 822 0.16 11.90 12.62
CA PRO A 822 1.26 12.53 13.34
C PRO A 822 2.00 13.47 12.39
N CYS A 823 1.87 14.78 12.62
CA CYS A 823 2.75 15.77 12.03
C CYS A 823 4.20 15.36 12.38
N MET A 824 5.02 15.05 11.37
CA MET A 824 6.46 15.04 11.59
C MET A 824 6.85 16.40 12.14
N GLY A 825 7.39 16.41 13.36
CA GLY A 825 7.85 17.64 13.99
C GLY A 825 8.93 18.32 13.14
N PRO A 826 9.02 19.66 13.20
CA PRO A 826 9.95 20.45 12.40
C PRO A 826 11.41 19.97 12.47
N SER A 827 11.81 19.30 13.56
CA SER A 827 13.17 18.78 13.77
C SER A 827 13.60 17.62 12.87
N CYS A 828 12.67 16.85 12.31
CA CYS A 828 13.02 15.73 11.41
C CYS A 828 13.20 16.20 9.96
N LEU A 829 12.43 17.21 9.54
CA LEU A 829 12.62 17.91 8.26
C LEU A 829 13.96 18.69 8.26
N GLU A 830 14.30 19.26 9.42
CA GLU A 830 15.53 20.02 9.70
C GLU A 830 16.82 19.21 9.46
N ALA A 831 16.84 17.94 9.88
CA ALA A 831 18.00 17.07 9.73
C ALA A 831 18.20 16.55 8.30
N ALA A 832 17.10 16.31 7.56
CA ALA A 832 17.14 15.82 6.18
C ALA A 832 17.62 16.92 5.20
N LEU A 833 17.12 18.15 5.37
CA LEU A 833 17.52 19.32 4.56
C LEU A 833 19.00 19.71 4.77
N LEU A 834 19.49 19.71 6.02
CA LEU A 834 20.90 20.02 6.32
C LEU A 834 21.87 18.95 5.78
N ALA A 835 21.48 17.67 5.81
CA ALA A 835 22.30 16.58 5.28
C ALA A 835 22.36 16.54 3.75
N GLN A 836 21.31 17.01 3.05
CA GLN A 836 21.27 17.06 1.59
C GLN A 836 21.89 18.34 1.03
N MET A 837 21.65 19.51 1.64
CA MET A 837 22.24 20.78 1.17
C MET A 837 23.76 20.86 1.43
N GLY A 838 24.25 20.26 2.52
CA GLY A 838 25.70 20.19 2.80
C GLY A 838 26.51 19.36 1.80
N LYS A 839 25.87 18.44 1.05
CA LYS A 839 26.52 17.61 0.02
C LYS A 839 26.55 18.24 -1.37
N VAL A 840 25.85 19.35 -1.59
CA VAL A 840 25.81 20.08 -2.87
C VAL A 840 26.84 21.21 -2.89
N VAL A 841 27.29 21.67 -1.73
CA VAL A 841 28.25 22.78 -1.56
C VAL A 841 29.71 22.29 -1.42
N CYS A 842 29.94 20.99 -1.25
CA CYS A 842 31.26 20.34 -1.34
C CYS A 842 31.29 19.42 -2.56
#